data_AF-A0A8B9XC79-F1
#
_entry.id   AF-A0A8B9XC79-F1
#
_cell.length_a   1.000
_cell.length_b   1.000
_cell.length_c   1.000
_cell.angle_alpha   90.00
_cell.angle_beta   90.00
_cell.angle_gamma   90.00
#
_symmetry.space_group_name_H-M   'P 1'
#
loop_
_entity.id
_entity.type
_entity.pdbx_description
1 polymer ?
#
loop_
_entity_poly.entity_id
_entity_poly.type
_entity_poly.pdbx_seq_one_letter_code
_entity_poly.pdbx_strand_id
1 'polypeptide(L)'
;MARGETTCGSEARLRLGRDAVRPAPALLVPAVLLGTALGLGLGLWLGCRSVRPRLPHQEYEPSFNSNITAFALKAKVVYPINQKFRPLADGSSNPSLHETLKQAVLPNQPLEASPSSSLGSLSQAEKDDCSSSSSVHSAASDDRFLGRSFLGASSFPEVLTCESVDLDLCVYNLHLKDLLQLDAALRQEKHMMFIQIFKMCLLDLLPKKKSDDELYQKILSKQENDLEELEKRLQVKLSNTEMLGGGDSEYITLADVEKKEREYSEQLIANMEAFWKQMENIQHFLVDQFKCSSSKARQLMMTLTERMIAAEGLLRDSQDLQALDTLERTLGRAHVAKTMEFLKLQVQEETKCRLAGISRSLELLTVEGKLSGREKEDLLTQQHKAFWEEAEGFSREFVQRGKDLVKASLVHQAEEMARLALAQQEERRSFLAAGQLTAHPEEFLQAFHDVLEMQRLTRGDLEEEEDVRAAQAVAALCQELYCSTMETFQKFADILFLQTLPRVTDLSQAECEYLRQEAQENSTRQLEKSDRFRSQQWKLFQDLLEQEKQVWMEEDALSTLLQAHLKDDHENIIHRVLGQLGSLSEESTQCILEGHGLLLRSALRRLALRGSAITTLAQMRLSGKKSLLQELREQHALEQGSSQCLDEHQWQLLRALEARVLEETGRLEEEAQQTRLQLQQQLLAEAQEVGQLLQQHTERAIGQALLGHARNTASRSRAKDTDDFKSLKPFSKCLLKWGIEPDLCPSSHKRTLMEAAVESVYVTSPGIGRLVQAYYQQIGRVMQDHEERRLQHLKTLQGERIEDYKLRKKQELADPLSGAEMAGGAQEASRAVHQRMLAQQKKFLAQFTTHQRTRRDARKRKARVMDHLEAQLETQLQEAEQNFISELAALARVPLAESKLFSSKRGLSAEKPLRTKRKKPAPRERGDTGGPQDDDPASGGPTSGSLSKRLSQQESEVGDGENSKKMLKRRSHL
;
A
#
# COMPACT_ATOMS: atom_id res chain seq x y z
N MET A 1 -2.29 -51.26 -33.07
CA MET A 1 -1.29 -50.81 -32.08
C MET A 1 -0.96 -49.36 -32.35
N ALA A 2 -1.35 -48.46 -31.44
CA ALA A 2 -0.88 -47.08 -31.34
C ALA A 2 -1.17 -46.64 -29.90
N ARG A 3 -0.23 -45.94 -29.24
CA ARG A 3 -0.52 -45.23 -27.98
C ARG A 3 -0.83 -43.79 -28.35
N GLY A 4 -2.04 -43.34 -28.03
CA GLY A 4 -2.41 -41.93 -28.09
C GLY A 4 -2.36 -41.35 -26.68
N GLU A 5 -1.59 -40.29 -26.49
CA GLU A 5 -1.58 -39.53 -25.23
C GLU A 5 -2.75 -38.55 -25.24
N THR A 6 -3.75 -38.78 -24.38
CA THR A 6 -4.89 -37.88 -24.21
C THR A 6 -4.54 -36.77 -23.23
N THR A 7 -4.09 -35.63 -23.74
CA THR A 7 -3.85 -34.41 -22.95
C THR A 7 -5.12 -33.98 -22.21
N CYS A 8 -5.02 -33.75 -20.89
CA CYS A 8 -6.18 -33.45 -20.06
C CYS A 8 -6.77 -32.04 -20.35
N GLY A 9 -8.10 -31.94 -20.44
CA GLY A 9 -8.81 -30.68 -20.69
C GLY A 9 -8.83 -29.67 -19.54
N SER A 10 -8.12 -29.95 -18.43
CA SER A 10 -8.06 -29.09 -17.23
C SER A 10 -7.13 -27.88 -17.40
N GLU A 11 -5.99 -28.02 -18.10
CA GLU A 11 -5.00 -26.95 -18.29
C GLU A 11 -5.57 -25.67 -18.93
N ALA A 12 -6.64 -25.80 -19.72
CA ALA A 12 -7.30 -24.66 -20.36
C ALA A 12 -8.11 -23.81 -19.35
N ARG A 13 -8.75 -24.44 -18.36
CA ARG A 13 -9.67 -23.79 -17.41
C ARG A 13 -8.92 -22.94 -16.38
N LEU A 14 -7.76 -23.40 -15.92
CA LEU A 14 -6.88 -22.68 -14.98
C LEU A 14 -6.23 -21.41 -15.56
N ARG A 15 -6.31 -21.15 -16.88
CA ARG A 15 -5.71 -19.93 -17.48
C ARG A 15 -6.35 -18.63 -16.99
N LEU A 16 -7.64 -18.65 -16.66
CA LEU A 16 -8.34 -17.47 -16.11
C LEU A 16 -7.76 -16.98 -14.78
N GLY A 17 -7.19 -17.86 -13.95
CA GLY A 17 -6.43 -17.48 -12.76
C GLY A 17 -4.95 -17.13 -13.06
N ARG A 18 -4.38 -17.70 -14.12
CA ARG A 18 -2.95 -17.55 -14.45
C ARG A 18 -2.60 -16.17 -15.01
N ASP A 19 -3.53 -15.54 -15.73
CA ASP A 19 -3.34 -14.22 -16.35
C ASP A 19 -3.47 -13.05 -15.34
N ALA A 20 -3.91 -13.31 -14.10
CA ALA A 20 -3.96 -12.31 -13.02
C ALA A 20 -2.65 -12.19 -12.22
N VAL A 21 -1.79 -13.22 -12.21
CA VAL A 21 -0.67 -13.36 -11.24
C VAL A 21 0.73 -13.26 -11.89
N ARG A 22 0.80 -12.91 -13.19
CA ARG A 22 2.07 -12.82 -13.96
C ARG A 22 2.44 -11.40 -14.44
N PRO A 23 3.59 -10.89 -13.99
CA PRO A 23 4.56 -10.19 -14.83
C PRO A 23 5.61 -11.16 -15.41
N ALA A 24 6.32 -10.73 -16.47
CA ALA A 24 7.44 -11.44 -17.14
C ALA A 24 7.07 -12.79 -17.85
N PRO A 25 7.93 -13.31 -18.77
CA PRO A 25 8.06 -12.68 -20.08
C PRO A 25 7.86 -13.63 -21.29
N ALA A 26 7.98 -13.06 -22.50
CA ALA A 26 8.21 -13.73 -23.78
C ALA A 26 7.22 -14.83 -24.27
N LEU A 27 6.16 -14.41 -24.97
CA LEU A 27 5.94 -14.76 -26.39
C LEU A 27 4.93 -13.78 -27.02
N LEU A 28 5.03 -13.53 -28.33
CA LEU A 28 4.34 -12.43 -29.02
C LEU A 28 3.41 -12.91 -30.15
N VAL A 29 2.24 -12.25 -30.25
CA VAL A 29 1.36 -12.17 -31.45
C VAL A 29 0.63 -13.48 -31.82
N PRO A 30 -0.68 -13.48 -32.16
CA PRO A 30 -1.46 -12.35 -32.69
C PRO A 30 -2.67 -11.91 -31.84
N ALA A 31 -2.62 -10.67 -31.35
CA ALA A 31 -3.75 -9.96 -30.74
C ALA A 31 -4.19 -8.73 -31.58
N VAL A 32 -3.95 -8.75 -32.89
CA VAL A 32 -4.12 -7.60 -33.80
C VAL A 32 -5.57 -7.42 -34.30
N LEU A 33 -6.48 -8.36 -33.99
CA LEU A 33 -7.88 -8.35 -34.47
C LEU A 33 -8.95 -8.09 -33.39
N LEU A 34 -8.56 -7.80 -32.14
CA LEU A 34 -9.50 -7.43 -31.05
C LEU A 34 -9.44 -5.94 -30.67
N GLY A 35 -8.56 -5.15 -31.29
CA GLY A 35 -8.37 -3.73 -30.99
C GLY A 35 -9.44 -2.77 -31.54
N THR A 36 -10.45 -3.27 -32.27
CA THR A 36 -11.42 -2.43 -33.01
C THR A 36 -12.88 -2.59 -32.58
N ALA A 37 -13.19 -3.52 -31.67
CA ALA A 37 -14.57 -3.83 -31.25
C ALA A 37 -15.00 -3.16 -29.93
N LEU A 38 -14.06 -2.72 -29.09
CA LEU A 38 -14.33 -2.17 -27.75
C LEU A 38 -14.14 -0.64 -27.65
N GLY A 39 -14.15 0.07 -28.79
CA GLY A 39 -13.97 1.52 -28.85
C GLY A 39 -15.25 2.37 -28.81
N LEU A 40 -16.45 1.75 -28.82
CA LEU A 40 -17.74 2.44 -29.03
C LEU A 40 -18.83 2.01 -28.03
N GLY A 41 -18.48 1.91 -26.74
CA GLY A 41 -19.40 1.46 -25.67
C GLY A 41 -19.55 2.39 -24.45
N LEU A 42 -18.83 3.51 -24.39
CA LEU A 42 -18.69 4.34 -23.17
C LEU A 42 -19.17 5.80 -23.32
N GLY A 43 -20.04 6.07 -24.30
CA GLY A 43 -20.54 7.42 -24.61
C GLY A 43 -22.01 7.71 -24.26
N LEU A 44 -22.75 6.74 -23.72
CA LEU A 44 -24.23 6.80 -23.70
C LEU A 44 -24.87 6.16 -22.44
N TRP A 45 -24.42 6.57 -21.25
CA TRP A 45 -25.17 6.35 -19.99
C TRP A 45 -25.15 7.56 -19.03
N LEU A 46 -25.24 8.76 -19.60
CA LEU A 46 -25.51 10.01 -18.87
C LEU A 46 -26.92 10.49 -19.21
N GLY A 47 -27.93 10.02 -18.47
CA GLY A 47 -29.31 10.45 -18.68
C GLY A 47 -30.34 9.82 -17.74
N CYS A 48 -30.86 10.64 -16.80
CA CYS A 48 -32.03 10.39 -15.94
C CYS A 48 -31.89 9.23 -14.92
N ARG A 49 -32.20 9.40 -13.63
CA ARG A 49 -33.25 10.25 -13.03
C ARG A 49 -32.80 10.89 -11.71
N SER A 50 -33.12 12.17 -11.54
CA SER A 50 -33.14 12.80 -10.21
C SER A 50 -34.49 12.51 -9.52
N VAL A 51 -34.46 11.91 -8.34
CA VAL A 51 -35.61 11.85 -7.41
C VAL A 51 -35.19 12.56 -6.12
N ARG A 52 -36.10 13.35 -5.55
CA ARG A 52 -35.80 14.38 -4.54
C ARG A 52 -36.56 14.10 -3.24
N PRO A 53 -35.91 13.64 -2.17
CA PRO A 53 -36.50 13.64 -0.85
C PRO A 53 -36.83 15.07 -0.41
N ARG A 54 -38.03 15.27 0.12
CA ARG A 54 -38.41 16.41 0.96
C ARG A 54 -38.74 15.85 2.33
N LEU A 55 -37.99 16.24 3.35
CA LEU A 55 -38.37 16.08 4.75
C LEU A 55 -38.21 17.43 5.48
N PRO A 56 -38.95 17.68 6.58
CA PRO A 56 -39.17 19.03 7.08
C PRO A 56 -38.02 19.55 7.94
N HIS A 57 -37.87 20.88 7.96
CA HIS A 57 -37.02 21.57 8.92
C HIS A 57 -37.65 21.55 10.32
N GLN A 58 -36.83 21.36 11.34
CA GLN A 58 -37.07 21.95 12.66
C GLN A 58 -35.79 22.67 13.08
N GLU A 59 -35.88 23.99 13.19
CA GLU A 59 -34.72 24.87 13.40
C GLU A 59 -34.39 24.96 14.90
N TYR A 60 -33.09 24.93 15.22
CA TYR A 60 -32.56 25.43 16.49
C TYR A 60 -31.22 26.12 16.22
N GLU A 61 -31.18 27.45 16.39
CA GLU A 61 -29.96 28.24 16.19
C GLU A 61 -28.95 28.04 17.35
N PRO A 62 -27.64 28.01 17.06
CA PRO A 62 -26.60 28.07 18.08
C PRO A 62 -26.30 29.52 18.46
N SER A 63 -26.74 29.97 19.65
CA SER A 63 -26.39 31.29 20.17
C SER A 63 -24.99 31.32 20.81
N PHE A 64 -24.11 32.17 20.28
CA PHE A 64 -22.75 32.36 20.78
C PHE A 64 -22.70 33.23 22.06
N ASN A 65 -21.65 33.01 22.87
CA ASN A 65 -21.16 33.86 23.97
C ASN A 65 -22.06 34.07 25.21
N SER A 66 -21.63 33.50 26.34
CA SER A 66 -21.45 34.29 27.56
C SER A 66 -20.34 33.71 28.46
N ASN A 67 -19.51 34.57 29.06
CA ASN A 67 -18.30 34.18 29.81
C ASN A 67 -18.57 33.64 31.24
N ILE A 68 -19.73 33.02 31.46
CA ILE A 68 -20.20 32.62 32.80
C ILE A 68 -19.77 31.18 33.15
N THR A 69 -19.83 30.26 32.18
CA THR A 69 -19.37 28.86 32.35
C THR A 69 -17.87 28.76 32.62
N ALA A 70 -17.07 29.66 32.05
CA ALA A 70 -15.62 29.74 32.29
C ALA A 70 -15.25 30.09 33.74
N PHE A 71 -16.15 30.74 34.50
CA PHE A 71 -15.95 31.03 35.92
C PHE A 71 -16.27 29.81 36.81
N ALA A 72 -17.36 29.08 36.48
CA ALA A 72 -17.80 27.91 37.23
C ALA A 72 -16.75 26.79 37.27
N LEU A 73 -16.03 26.57 36.16
CA LEU A 73 -15.01 25.51 36.04
C LEU A 73 -13.74 25.71 36.89
N LYS A 74 -13.58 26.84 37.59
CA LYS A 74 -12.45 27.08 38.53
C LYS A 74 -12.81 26.92 40.02
N ALA A 75 -14.07 26.65 40.35
CA ALA A 75 -14.52 26.50 41.74
C ALA A 75 -14.25 25.09 42.29
N LYS A 76 -13.07 24.87 42.88
CA LYS A 76 -12.66 23.57 43.47
C LYS A 76 -13.34 23.30 44.82
N VAL A 77 -14.63 22.98 44.81
CA VAL A 77 -15.43 22.69 46.01
C VAL A 77 -15.36 21.21 46.37
N VAL A 78 -14.79 20.89 47.54
CA VAL A 78 -14.77 19.54 48.11
C VAL A 78 -15.95 19.39 49.07
N TYR A 79 -16.80 18.38 48.84
CA TYR A 79 -17.79 17.93 49.83
C TYR A 79 -17.37 16.58 50.43
N PRO A 80 -17.43 16.42 51.77
CA PRO A 80 -17.03 15.17 52.43
C PRO A 80 -18.13 14.11 52.37
N ILE A 81 -17.72 12.85 52.23
CA ILE A 81 -18.60 11.69 52.40
C ILE A 81 -19.10 11.65 53.85
N ASN A 82 -20.42 11.49 54.05
CA ASN A 82 -20.94 11.04 55.33
C ASN A 82 -22.24 10.21 55.19
N GLN A 83 -22.49 9.38 56.20
CA GLN A 83 -23.34 8.19 56.11
C GLN A 83 -24.84 8.43 56.42
N LYS A 84 -25.63 7.37 56.17
CA LYS A 84 -27.07 7.14 56.52
C LYS A 84 -28.03 7.72 55.47
N PHE A 85 -29.06 7.01 55.01
CA PHE A 85 -29.81 5.91 55.66
C PHE A 85 -30.02 4.65 54.78
N ARG A 86 -30.10 3.49 55.46
CA ARG A 86 -30.97 2.32 55.17
C ARG A 86 -31.87 2.15 56.41
N PRO A 87 -33.11 1.59 56.34
CA PRO A 87 -33.37 0.16 56.12
C PRO A 87 -34.53 -0.05 55.09
N LEU A 88 -35.34 -1.12 55.01
CA LEU A 88 -35.54 -2.36 55.81
C LEU A 88 -36.10 -3.49 54.90
N ALA A 89 -35.84 -4.75 55.25
CA ALA A 89 -36.59 -5.98 54.86
C ALA A 89 -36.63 -6.39 53.36
N ASP A 90 -36.71 -7.67 52.98
CA ASP A 90 -36.63 -8.91 53.79
C ASP A 90 -35.92 -10.06 53.01
N GLY A 91 -35.74 -11.22 53.65
CA GLY A 91 -35.18 -12.45 53.08
C GLY A 91 -36.12 -13.20 52.11
N SER A 92 -35.80 -14.42 51.66
CA SER A 92 -34.78 -15.36 52.15
C SER A 92 -34.48 -16.49 51.13
N SER A 93 -33.48 -17.34 51.43
CA SER A 93 -33.25 -18.76 51.00
C SER A 93 -33.79 -19.30 49.66
N ASN A 94 -33.07 -20.15 48.90
CA ASN A 94 -31.96 -21.06 49.26
C ASN A 94 -31.07 -21.40 48.03
N PRO A 95 -29.86 -21.97 48.23
CA PRO A 95 -28.94 -22.31 47.15
C PRO A 95 -29.17 -23.72 46.58
N SER A 96 -28.59 -23.99 45.41
CA SER A 96 -28.17 -25.33 45.02
C SER A 96 -26.74 -25.29 44.49
N LEU A 97 -25.91 -26.25 44.96
CA LEU A 97 -24.55 -26.45 44.49
C LEU A 97 -24.55 -27.59 43.48
N HIS A 98 -23.86 -27.40 42.36
CA HIS A 98 -23.19 -28.50 41.67
C HIS A 98 -21.87 -28.00 41.09
N GLU A 99 -20.78 -28.36 41.74
CA GLU A 99 -19.46 -28.28 41.14
C GLU A 99 -19.34 -29.40 40.10
N THR A 100 -19.15 -29.03 38.84
CA THR A 100 -18.56 -29.89 37.81
C THR A 100 -17.67 -29.04 36.92
N LEU A 101 -16.62 -29.66 36.38
CA LEU A 101 -15.45 -29.02 35.76
C LEU A 101 -15.79 -27.85 34.82
N LYS A 102 -15.10 -26.72 35.00
CA LYS A 102 -14.85 -25.78 33.88
C LYS A 102 -13.93 -26.45 32.87
N GLN A 103 -14.51 -27.21 31.94
CA GLN A 103 -13.79 -27.66 30.75
C GLN A 103 -13.58 -26.43 29.84
N ALA A 104 -12.32 -26.18 29.45
CA ALA A 104 -12.01 -25.04 28.59
C ALA A 104 -12.60 -25.26 27.19
N VAL A 105 -13.39 -24.31 26.71
CA VAL A 105 -13.88 -24.30 25.32
C VAL A 105 -12.72 -23.86 24.43
N LEU A 106 -12.19 -24.80 23.64
CA LEU A 106 -11.22 -24.50 22.59
C LEU A 106 -11.93 -23.78 21.42
N PRO A 107 -11.26 -22.84 20.72
CA PRO A 107 -11.91 -21.98 19.73
C PRO A 107 -12.34 -22.68 18.43
N ASN A 108 -11.98 -23.96 18.24
CA ASN A 108 -12.23 -24.72 17.02
C ASN A 108 -13.12 -25.95 17.28
N GLN A 109 -14.43 -25.78 17.19
CA GLN A 109 -15.37 -26.85 16.85
C GLN A 109 -16.39 -26.32 15.82
N PRO A 110 -16.67 -27.06 14.73
CA PRO A 110 -17.71 -26.70 13.79
C PRO A 110 -19.08 -26.96 14.42
N LEU A 111 -19.88 -25.91 14.59
CA LEU A 111 -21.32 -26.07 14.82
C LEU A 111 -21.99 -26.35 13.48
N GLU A 112 -22.43 -27.61 13.26
CA GLU A 112 -23.07 -28.05 12.02
C GLU A 112 -24.43 -27.38 11.79
N ALA A 113 -24.41 -26.18 11.20
CA ALA A 113 -25.60 -25.52 10.67
C ALA A 113 -25.87 -26.00 9.23
N SER A 114 -26.46 -27.20 9.09
CA SER A 114 -26.82 -27.80 7.80
C SER A 114 -27.73 -26.88 6.96
N PRO A 115 -27.33 -26.44 5.75
CA PRO A 115 -28.06 -25.41 5.00
C PRO A 115 -29.02 -26.00 3.95
N SER A 116 -30.22 -26.42 4.34
CA SER A 116 -31.31 -26.69 3.38
C SER A 116 -32.73 -26.72 3.97
N SER A 117 -33.69 -26.23 3.17
CA SER A 117 -35.13 -26.53 3.19
C SER A 117 -35.93 -26.34 4.49
N SER A 118 -36.63 -25.19 4.61
CA SER A 118 -38.11 -25.15 4.65
C SER A 118 -38.64 -23.71 4.73
N LEU A 119 -38.95 -23.10 3.59
CA LEU A 119 -39.83 -21.93 3.52
C LEU A 119 -41.19 -22.39 2.98
N GLY A 120 -42.06 -22.82 3.89
CA GLY A 120 -43.43 -23.22 3.60
C GLY A 120 -44.42 -22.56 4.57
N SER A 121 -45.65 -22.33 4.09
CA SER A 121 -46.81 -21.82 4.85
C SER A 121 -46.80 -20.33 5.26
N LEU A 122 -46.99 -19.45 4.27
CA LEU A 122 -47.65 -18.15 4.47
C LEU A 122 -49.17 -18.28 4.28
N SER A 123 -49.93 -18.60 5.33
CA SER A 123 -51.40 -18.49 5.28
C SER A 123 -52.10 -18.59 6.65
N GLN A 124 -52.35 -17.44 7.29
CA GLN A 124 -53.69 -16.92 7.64
C GLN A 124 -53.58 -15.86 8.75
N ALA A 125 -54.52 -14.92 8.74
CA ALA A 125 -54.68 -13.92 9.80
C ALA A 125 -55.93 -14.23 10.60
N GLU A 126 -55.85 -14.13 11.93
CA GLU A 126 -56.86 -13.41 12.72
C GLU A 126 -56.33 -13.03 14.12
N LYS A 127 -57.11 -12.20 14.81
CA LYS A 127 -56.84 -11.48 16.07
C LYS A 127 -56.64 -12.46 17.26
N ASP A 128 -56.03 -12.11 18.39
CA ASP A 128 -56.39 -11.00 19.31
C ASP A 128 -55.22 -10.59 20.24
N ASP A 129 -55.42 -9.50 20.98
CA ASP A 129 -54.44 -8.89 21.89
C ASP A 129 -54.13 -9.74 23.15
N CYS A 130 -52.84 -9.90 23.46
CA CYS A 130 -52.34 -9.98 24.85
C CYS A 130 -50.86 -9.59 24.96
N SER A 131 -50.52 -8.86 26.03
CA SER A 131 -49.16 -8.33 26.24
C SER A 131 -48.14 -9.44 26.53
N SER A 132 -47.01 -9.46 25.81
CA SER A 132 -45.82 -10.22 26.19
C SER A 132 -44.57 -9.56 25.63
N SER A 133 -43.72 -9.04 26.53
CA SER A 133 -42.50 -8.31 26.19
C SER A 133 -41.33 -9.23 25.83
N SER A 134 -41.44 -9.97 24.72
CA SER A 134 -40.30 -10.68 24.12
C SER A 134 -39.49 -9.73 23.23
N SER A 135 -38.57 -8.99 23.85
CA SER A 135 -37.59 -8.19 23.10
C SER A 135 -36.66 -9.10 22.29
N VAL A 136 -36.93 -9.21 20.99
CA VAL A 136 -36.02 -9.86 20.03
C VAL A 136 -34.85 -8.90 19.79
N HIS A 137 -33.91 -8.89 20.72
CA HIS A 137 -32.68 -8.11 20.58
C HIS A 137 -31.90 -8.60 19.37
N SER A 138 -31.67 -7.67 18.44
CA SER A 138 -31.10 -7.90 17.11
C SER A 138 -29.83 -8.76 17.13
N ALA A 139 -29.63 -9.58 16.11
CA ALA A 139 -28.35 -10.27 15.89
C ALA A 139 -27.19 -9.26 15.69
N ALA A 140 -27.49 -8.08 15.13
CA ALA A 140 -26.61 -6.92 15.11
C ALA A 140 -26.68 -6.16 16.45
N SER A 141 -25.67 -6.36 17.30
CA SER A 141 -25.37 -5.51 18.45
C SER A 141 -23.86 -5.30 18.47
N ASP A 142 -23.39 -4.06 18.35
CA ASP A 142 -22.00 -3.78 17.94
C ASP A 142 -20.94 -4.33 18.91
N ASP A 143 -21.25 -4.44 20.22
CA ASP A 143 -20.43 -5.14 21.23
C ASP A 143 -20.00 -6.56 20.80
N ARG A 144 -20.86 -7.29 20.07
CA ARG A 144 -20.52 -8.65 19.57
C ARG A 144 -19.58 -8.64 18.38
N PHE A 145 -19.49 -7.55 17.61
CA PHE A 145 -18.52 -7.45 16.52
C PHE A 145 -17.17 -6.92 17.02
N LEU A 146 -17.17 -5.97 17.96
CA LEU A 146 -15.94 -5.49 18.62
C LEU A 146 -15.20 -6.60 19.37
N GLY A 147 -15.95 -7.56 19.94
CA GLY A 147 -15.42 -8.78 20.55
C GLY A 147 -15.10 -9.94 19.59
N ARG A 148 -15.27 -9.78 18.26
CA ARG A 148 -14.91 -10.82 17.28
C ARG A 148 -13.38 -10.93 17.18
N SER A 149 -12.87 -12.14 17.34
CA SER A 149 -11.45 -12.46 17.24
C SER A 149 -11.06 -12.89 15.82
N PHE A 150 -10.04 -12.25 15.23
CA PHE A 150 -9.47 -12.59 13.93
C PHE A 150 -7.96 -12.85 14.05
N LEU A 151 -7.33 -13.36 12.99
CA LEU A 151 -5.91 -13.75 13.01
C LEU A 151 -4.98 -12.54 13.17
N GLY A 152 -4.04 -12.60 14.12
CA GLY A 152 -3.07 -11.53 14.40
C GLY A 152 -1.90 -11.41 13.41
N ALA A 153 -2.10 -11.81 12.15
CA ALA A 153 -1.06 -12.08 11.14
C ALA A 153 0.13 -11.11 11.16
N SER A 154 1.34 -11.63 11.30
CA SER A 154 2.57 -10.83 11.35
C SER A 154 2.99 -10.34 9.96
N SER A 155 2.64 -11.09 8.92
CA SER A 155 3.03 -10.86 7.52
C SER A 155 1.88 -11.18 6.55
N PHE A 156 1.96 -10.69 5.31
CA PHE A 156 0.96 -10.99 4.28
C PHE A 156 0.96 -12.48 3.84
N PRO A 157 2.09 -13.19 3.70
CA PRO A 157 2.09 -14.60 3.32
C PRO A 157 1.32 -15.51 4.29
N GLU A 158 1.30 -15.20 5.59
CA GLU A 158 0.47 -15.92 6.58
C GLU A 158 -1.01 -15.89 6.21
N VAL A 159 -1.54 -14.70 5.88
CA VAL A 159 -2.96 -14.48 5.53
C VAL A 159 -3.39 -15.36 4.36
N LEU A 160 -2.51 -15.60 3.39
CA LEU A 160 -2.78 -16.46 2.24
C LEU A 160 -2.93 -17.94 2.63
N THR A 161 -2.27 -18.40 3.70
CA THR A 161 -2.34 -19.81 4.13
C THR A 161 -3.60 -20.11 4.95
N CYS A 162 -4.13 -19.15 5.70
CA CYS A 162 -5.18 -19.37 6.69
C CYS A 162 -6.61 -19.58 6.12
N GLU A 163 -7.48 -20.15 6.95
CA GLU A 163 -8.88 -20.48 6.63
C GLU A 163 -9.88 -19.46 7.22
N SER A 164 -9.40 -18.31 7.67
CA SER A 164 -10.19 -17.31 8.38
C SER A 164 -11.18 -16.58 7.47
N VAL A 165 -12.45 -16.51 7.89
CA VAL A 165 -13.52 -15.70 7.25
C VAL A 165 -13.20 -14.18 7.29
N ASP A 166 -12.29 -13.76 8.17
CA ASP A 166 -11.93 -12.36 8.42
C ASP A 166 -10.66 -11.90 7.66
N LEU A 167 -10.51 -12.27 6.39
CA LEU A 167 -9.34 -11.89 5.57
C LEU A 167 -9.15 -10.37 5.51
N ASP A 168 -10.24 -9.59 5.39
CA ASP A 168 -10.18 -8.13 5.32
C ASP A 168 -9.63 -7.51 6.61
N LEU A 169 -10.05 -8.02 7.79
CA LEU A 169 -9.50 -7.56 9.07
C LEU A 169 -7.99 -7.85 9.18
N CYS A 170 -7.53 -8.97 8.63
CA CYS A 170 -6.11 -9.30 8.57
C CYS A 170 -5.34 -8.33 7.66
N VAL A 171 -5.88 -8.03 6.46
CA VAL A 171 -5.27 -7.10 5.50
C VAL A 171 -5.26 -5.66 6.02
N TYR A 172 -6.32 -5.23 6.70
CA TYR A 172 -6.38 -3.92 7.35
C TYR A 172 -5.47 -3.82 8.59
N ASN A 173 -5.28 -4.90 9.36
CA ASN A 173 -4.28 -4.94 10.44
C ASN A 173 -2.84 -4.80 9.90
N LEU A 174 -2.54 -5.43 8.76
CA LEU A 174 -1.26 -5.23 8.06
C LEU A 174 -1.11 -3.79 7.54
N HIS A 175 -2.18 -3.11 7.11
CA HIS A 175 -2.11 -1.69 6.75
C HIS A 175 -1.71 -0.81 7.94
N LEU A 176 -2.29 -1.01 9.13
CA LEU A 176 -1.89 -0.30 10.35
C LEU A 176 -0.41 -0.53 10.70
N LYS A 177 0.08 -1.78 10.55
CA LYS A 177 1.49 -2.14 10.73
C LYS A 177 2.40 -1.45 9.71
N ASP A 178 2.03 -1.40 8.43
CA ASP A 178 2.76 -0.67 7.39
C ASP A 178 2.84 0.84 7.73
N LEU A 179 1.73 1.46 8.19
CA LEU A 179 1.71 2.88 8.60
C LEU A 179 2.61 3.15 9.82
N LEU A 180 2.61 2.28 10.83
CA LEU A 180 3.46 2.43 12.02
C LEU A 180 4.95 2.28 11.67
N GLN A 181 5.29 1.41 10.72
CA GLN A 181 6.66 1.28 10.20
C GLN A 181 7.10 2.50 9.39
N LEU A 182 6.20 3.07 8.57
CA LEU A 182 6.44 4.32 7.84
C LEU A 182 6.73 5.49 8.80
N ASP A 183 5.98 5.60 9.90
CA ASP A 183 6.25 6.58 10.94
C ASP A 183 7.65 6.40 11.55
N ALA A 184 7.98 5.18 11.98
CA ALA A 184 9.26 4.88 12.62
C ALA A 184 10.45 5.21 11.70
N ALA A 185 10.35 4.90 10.40
CA ALA A 185 11.36 5.28 9.41
C ALA A 185 11.51 6.81 9.31
N LEU A 186 10.41 7.54 9.10
CA LEU A 186 10.45 9.01 8.95
C LEU A 186 10.88 9.74 10.23
N ARG A 187 10.67 9.18 11.43
CA ARG A 187 11.20 9.72 12.68
C ARG A 187 12.71 9.47 12.83
N GLN A 188 13.20 8.27 12.51
CA GLN A 188 14.64 7.99 12.51
C GLN A 188 15.38 8.89 11.51
N GLU A 189 14.80 9.13 10.33
CA GLU A 189 15.33 10.03 9.33
C GLU A 189 15.28 11.49 9.76
N LYS A 190 14.20 11.93 10.43
CA LYS A 190 14.13 13.25 11.07
C LYS A 190 15.27 13.45 12.08
N HIS A 191 15.58 12.44 12.89
CA HIS A 191 16.73 12.48 13.82
C HIS A 191 18.06 12.58 13.06
N MET A 192 18.25 11.78 12.00
CA MET A 192 19.46 11.82 11.16
C MET A 192 19.66 13.17 10.44
N MET A 193 18.59 13.72 9.85
CA MET A 193 18.60 15.03 9.19
C MET A 193 18.88 16.14 10.20
N PHE A 194 18.22 16.14 11.36
CA PHE A 194 18.48 17.10 12.44
C PHE A 194 19.95 17.11 12.87
N ILE A 195 20.59 15.95 13.03
CA ILE A 195 22.02 15.88 13.42
C ILE A 195 22.92 16.49 12.33
N GLN A 196 22.67 16.24 11.03
CA GLN A 196 23.46 16.89 9.98
C GLN A 196 23.18 18.39 9.87
N ILE A 197 21.92 18.85 10.05
CA ILE A 197 21.56 20.27 10.10
C ILE A 197 22.30 20.97 11.25
N PHE A 198 22.20 20.42 12.46
CA PHE A 198 22.83 20.96 13.66
C PHE A 198 24.37 21.01 13.52
N LYS A 199 24.98 19.97 12.94
CA LYS A 199 26.40 19.93 12.59
C LYS A 199 26.80 21.04 11.60
N MET A 200 26.00 21.32 10.57
CA MET A 200 26.24 22.45 9.67
C MET A 200 26.11 23.78 10.40
N CYS A 201 25.02 24.02 11.15
CA CYS A 201 24.82 25.27 11.90
C CYS A 201 25.92 25.54 12.95
N LEU A 202 26.51 24.48 13.53
CA LEU A 202 27.69 24.60 14.41
C LEU A 202 28.94 25.05 13.64
N LEU A 203 29.21 24.45 12.47
CA LEU A 203 30.37 24.80 11.63
C LEU A 203 30.27 26.22 11.05
N ASP A 204 29.06 26.66 10.69
CA ASP A 204 28.79 28.00 10.16
C ASP A 204 29.10 29.10 11.18
N LEU A 205 28.79 28.87 12.47
CA LEU A 205 28.82 29.89 13.53
C LEU A 205 30.01 29.78 14.47
N LEU A 206 30.67 28.63 14.51
CA LEU A 206 31.90 28.38 15.23
C LEU A 206 32.91 27.80 14.20
N PRO A 207 33.90 28.57 13.73
CA PRO A 207 34.91 28.06 12.80
C PRO A 207 36.00 27.26 13.54
N LYS A 208 36.34 26.08 13.01
CA LYS A 208 37.27 25.13 13.65
C LYS A 208 38.64 25.72 13.98
N LYS A 209 39.11 25.46 15.21
CA LYS A 209 40.53 25.49 15.60
C LYS A 209 40.92 24.12 16.16
N LYS A 210 42.22 23.87 16.28
CA LYS A 210 42.77 22.58 16.77
C LYS A 210 42.31 22.18 18.19
N SER A 211 41.87 23.13 19.01
CA SER A 211 41.29 22.92 20.35
C SER A 211 39.79 22.66 20.33
N ASP A 212 39.12 22.99 19.23
CA ASP A 212 37.67 23.16 19.19
C ASP A 212 37.02 21.87 18.66
N ASP A 213 37.71 21.06 17.84
CA ASP A 213 37.24 19.76 17.31
C ASP A 213 36.69 18.81 18.39
N GLU A 214 37.38 18.65 19.54
CA GLU A 214 36.87 17.85 20.67
C GLU A 214 35.55 18.41 21.24
N LEU A 215 35.38 19.73 21.20
CA LEU A 215 34.21 20.42 21.74
C LEU A 215 33.00 20.30 20.80
N TYR A 216 33.18 20.32 19.47
CA TYR A 216 32.09 19.97 18.53
C TYR A 216 31.66 18.51 18.72
N GLN A 217 32.62 17.58 18.80
CA GLN A 217 32.28 16.16 18.96
C GLN A 217 31.49 15.92 20.24
N LYS A 218 31.87 16.58 21.36
CA LYS A 218 31.13 16.50 22.63
C LYS A 218 29.74 17.15 22.58
N ILE A 219 29.53 18.18 21.77
CA ILE A 219 28.21 18.79 21.54
C ILE A 219 27.32 17.86 20.69
N LEU A 220 27.87 17.33 19.59
CA LEU A 220 27.17 16.43 18.66
C LEU A 220 26.81 15.11 19.33
N SER A 221 27.78 14.43 19.94
CA SER A 221 27.57 13.14 20.60
C SER A 221 26.54 13.21 21.72
N LYS A 222 26.38 14.38 22.38
CA LYS A 222 25.29 14.56 23.34
C LYS A 222 23.93 14.60 22.65
N GLN A 223 23.78 15.37 21.56
CA GLN A 223 22.49 15.40 20.83
C GLN A 223 22.15 14.05 20.18
N GLU A 224 23.14 13.31 19.69
CA GLU A 224 22.98 11.94 19.21
C GLU A 224 22.47 11.02 20.34
N ASN A 225 23.12 11.04 21.52
CA ASN A 225 22.69 10.26 22.69
C ASN A 225 21.31 10.68 23.23
N ASP A 226 21.02 11.99 23.31
CA ASP A 226 19.74 12.52 23.79
C ASP A 226 18.58 12.03 22.89
N LEU A 227 18.79 11.98 21.56
CA LEU A 227 17.82 11.44 20.59
C LEU A 227 17.71 9.91 20.64
N GLU A 228 18.83 9.21 20.83
CA GLU A 228 18.83 7.75 20.94
C GLU A 228 18.09 7.30 22.21
N GLU A 229 18.22 8.05 23.32
CA GLU A 229 17.43 7.81 24.53
C GLU A 229 15.93 8.11 24.30
N LEU A 230 15.60 9.20 23.59
CA LEU A 230 14.22 9.53 23.24
C LEU A 230 13.54 8.43 22.40
N GLU A 231 14.27 7.85 21.44
CA GLU A 231 13.80 6.72 20.63
C GLU A 231 13.63 5.45 21.48
N LYS A 232 14.64 5.08 22.28
CA LYS A 232 14.58 3.91 23.18
C LYS A 232 13.41 4.01 24.17
N ARG A 233 13.16 5.19 24.74
CA ARG A 233 12.03 5.45 25.63
C ARG A 233 10.67 5.28 24.95
N LEU A 234 10.55 5.59 23.65
CA LEU A 234 9.33 5.31 22.88
C LEU A 234 9.20 3.82 22.60
N GLN A 235 10.25 3.15 22.11
CA GLN A 235 10.20 1.73 21.76
C GLN A 235 9.80 0.85 22.95
N VAL A 236 10.37 1.11 24.14
CA VAL A 236 9.96 0.43 25.39
C VAL A 236 8.49 0.64 25.72
N LYS A 237 7.93 1.84 25.49
CA LYS A 237 6.50 2.11 25.70
C LYS A 237 5.61 1.33 24.71
N LEU A 238 5.96 1.33 23.43
CA LEU A 238 5.21 0.62 22.40
C LEU A 238 5.21 -0.89 22.66
N SER A 239 6.37 -1.49 22.96
CA SER A 239 6.48 -2.91 23.31
C SER A 239 5.73 -3.27 24.60
N ASN A 240 5.64 -2.36 25.58
CA ASN A 240 4.80 -2.58 26.75
C ASN A 240 3.30 -2.63 26.39
N THR A 241 2.82 -1.76 25.50
CA THR A 241 1.44 -1.81 24.95
C THR A 241 1.20 -3.09 24.14
N GLU A 242 2.19 -3.59 23.41
CA GLU A 242 2.09 -4.88 22.71
C GLU A 242 1.83 -6.04 23.70
N MET A 243 2.63 -6.11 24.77
CA MET A 243 2.56 -7.11 25.86
C MET A 243 1.36 -6.94 26.82
N LEU A 244 0.64 -5.82 26.76
CA LEU A 244 -0.56 -5.54 27.58
C LEU A 244 -1.88 -5.97 26.91
N GLY A 245 -1.84 -6.40 25.65
CA GLY A 245 -2.86 -7.28 25.08
C GLY A 245 -2.55 -8.74 25.44
N GLY A 246 -3.57 -9.59 25.54
CA GLY A 246 -3.41 -10.98 26.02
C GLY A 246 -2.34 -11.76 25.24
N GLY A 247 -1.26 -12.14 25.93
CA GLY A 247 -0.10 -12.80 25.32
C GLY A 247 -0.39 -14.16 24.69
N ASP A 248 0.48 -14.55 23.77
CA ASP A 248 0.56 -15.86 23.11
C ASP A 248 -0.69 -16.33 22.32
N SER A 249 -1.70 -15.47 22.14
CA SER A 249 -2.86 -15.74 21.28
C SER A 249 -2.54 -15.50 19.80
N GLU A 250 -2.75 -16.51 18.94
CA GLU A 250 -2.71 -16.38 17.46
C GLU A 250 -3.82 -15.43 16.94
N TYR A 251 -4.81 -15.10 17.78
CA TYR A 251 -5.99 -14.29 17.46
C TYR A 251 -6.08 -13.01 18.32
N ILE A 252 -6.57 -11.92 17.73
CA ILE A 252 -6.76 -10.59 18.33
C ILE A 252 -8.19 -10.07 18.09
N THR A 253 -8.73 -9.22 18.97
CA THR A 253 -10.04 -8.59 18.74
C THR A 253 -9.92 -7.21 18.08
N LEU A 254 -11.00 -6.74 17.45
CA LEU A 254 -11.05 -5.38 16.92
C LEU A 254 -10.94 -4.32 18.04
N ALA A 255 -11.53 -4.58 19.21
CA ALA A 255 -11.40 -3.71 20.38
C ALA A 255 -9.93 -3.56 20.86
N ASP A 256 -9.14 -4.65 20.84
CA ASP A 256 -7.71 -4.59 21.17
C ASP A 256 -6.92 -3.74 20.17
N VAL A 257 -7.25 -3.83 18.87
CA VAL A 257 -6.60 -3.03 17.82
C VAL A 257 -6.94 -1.54 17.96
N GLU A 258 -8.22 -1.19 18.15
CA GLU A 258 -8.63 0.20 18.38
C GLU A 258 -8.00 0.80 19.64
N LYS A 259 -7.82 -0.01 20.69
CA LYS A 259 -7.12 0.40 21.91
C LYS A 259 -5.63 0.63 21.65
N LYS A 260 -4.94 -0.32 21.02
CA LYS A 260 -3.50 -0.20 20.68
C LYS A 260 -3.24 1.02 19.79
N GLU A 261 -4.05 1.25 18.76
CA GLU A 261 -3.94 2.42 17.88
C GLU A 261 -4.15 3.77 18.60
N ARG A 262 -5.00 3.82 19.64
CA ARG A 262 -5.17 5.01 20.47
C ARG A 262 -3.94 5.24 21.36
N GLU A 263 -3.50 4.21 22.08
CA GLU A 263 -2.29 4.27 22.91
C GLU A 263 -1.04 4.66 22.08
N TYR A 264 -0.91 4.13 20.85
CA TYR A 264 0.15 4.50 19.92
C TYR A 264 0.09 5.98 19.53
N SER A 265 -1.10 6.53 19.20
CA SER A 265 -1.24 7.95 18.89
C SER A 265 -0.81 8.83 20.07
N GLU A 266 -1.26 8.50 21.29
CA GLU A 266 -0.88 9.20 22.54
C GLU A 266 0.66 9.19 22.76
N GLN A 267 1.31 8.04 22.64
CA GLN A 267 2.76 7.95 22.83
C GLN A 267 3.55 8.66 21.72
N LEU A 268 3.04 8.70 20.49
CA LEU A 268 3.67 9.37 19.35
C LEU A 268 3.52 10.90 19.44
N ILE A 269 2.38 11.42 19.91
CA ILE A 269 2.19 12.84 20.23
C ILE A 269 3.15 13.25 21.37
N ALA A 270 3.27 12.43 22.42
CA ALA A 270 4.19 12.68 23.53
C ALA A 270 5.68 12.62 23.10
N ASN A 271 6.04 11.75 22.16
CA ASN A 271 7.39 11.69 21.57
C ASN A 271 7.70 12.94 20.73
N MET A 272 6.74 13.41 19.92
CA MET A 272 6.85 14.63 19.15
C MET A 272 7.06 15.87 20.04
N GLU A 273 6.27 16.00 21.11
CA GLU A 273 6.41 17.11 22.07
C GLU A 273 7.75 17.05 22.84
N ALA A 274 8.24 15.85 23.15
CA ALA A 274 9.57 15.67 23.75
C ALA A 274 10.72 16.05 22.79
N PHE A 275 10.61 15.74 21.49
CA PHE A 275 11.56 16.20 20.47
C PHE A 275 11.55 17.74 20.35
N TRP A 276 10.37 18.38 20.37
CA TRP A 276 10.26 19.84 20.37
C TRP A 276 10.98 20.45 21.59
N LYS A 277 10.75 19.91 22.79
CA LYS A 277 11.43 20.33 24.03
C LYS A 277 12.94 20.11 23.97
N GLN A 278 13.41 19.03 23.34
CA GLN A 278 14.85 18.83 23.13
C GLN A 278 15.44 19.95 22.27
N MET A 279 14.76 20.34 21.18
CA MET A 279 15.20 21.43 20.31
C MET A 279 15.25 22.78 21.04
N GLU A 280 14.22 23.12 21.83
CA GLU A 280 14.22 24.35 22.67
C GLU A 280 15.41 24.38 23.65
N ASN A 281 15.76 23.23 24.23
CA ASN A 281 16.84 23.12 25.22
C ASN A 281 18.26 23.33 24.65
N ILE A 282 18.45 23.29 23.32
CA ILE A 282 19.75 23.50 22.68
C ILE A 282 20.32 24.88 23.02
N GLN A 283 19.47 25.92 23.07
CA GLN A 283 19.94 27.28 23.36
C GLN A 283 20.51 27.39 24.79
N HIS A 284 19.81 26.82 25.76
CA HIS A 284 20.26 26.73 27.16
C HIS A 284 21.54 25.90 27.28
N PHE A 285 21.58 24.73 26.64
CA PHE A 285 22.75 23.85 26.62
C PHE A 285 24.02 24.55 26.10
N LEU A 286 23.92 25.28 24.98
CA LEU A 286 25.06 26.00 24.40
C LEU A 286 25.53 27.19 25.26
N VAL A 287 24.60 27.95 25.86
CA VAL A 287 24.94 29.10 26.71
C VAL A 287 25.48 28.66 28.07
N ASP A 288 24.78 27.77 28.77
CA ASP A 288 25.05 27.45 30.17
C ASP A 288 26.20 26.44 30.33
N GLN A 289 26.27 25.41 29.47
CA GLN A 289 27.28 24.34 29.59
C GLN A 289 28.52 24.60 28.72
N PHE A 290 28.36 25.22 27.55
CA PHE A 290 29.45 25.47 26.59
C PHE A 290 29.88 26.94 26.50
N LYS A 291 29.26 27.84 27.28
CA LYS A 291 29.62 29.26 27.39
C LYS A 291 29.59 30.02 26.05
N CYS A 292 28.79 29.55 25.09
CA CYS A 292 28.56 30.27 23.84
C CYS A 292 27.87 31.61 24.13
N SER A 293 28.19 32.67 23.36
CA SER A 293 27.50 33.94 23.52
C SER A 293 26.02 33.80 23.14
N SER A 294 25.13 34.39 23.94
CA SER A 294 23.67 34.32 23.70
C SER A 294 23.26 34.78 22.29
N SER A 295 24.02 35.71 21.70
CA SER A 295 23.88 36.11 20.29
C SER A 295 24.12 34.95 19.31
N LYS A 296 25.25 34.24 19.43
CA LYS A 296 25.57 33.09 18.57
C LYS A 296 24.62 31.93 18.81
N ALA A 297 24.23 31.67 20.06
CA ALA A 297 23.25 30.63 20.38
C ALA A 297 21.88 30.95 19.77
N ARG A 298 21.42 32.22 19.76
CA ARG A 298 20.19 32.61 19.06
C ARG A 298 20.30 32.46 17.54
N GLN A 299 21.40 32.95 16.95
CA GLN A 299 21.63 32.82 15.51
C GLN A 299 21.64 31.34 15.07
N LEU A 300 22.24 30.45 15.89
CA LEU A 300 22.21 29.02 15.65
C LEU A 300 20.78 28.47 15.67
N MET A 301 19.96 28.87 16.64
CA MET A 301 18.56 28.42 16.71
C MET A 301 17.72 28.90 15.52
N MET A 302 17.94 30.10 15.00
CA MET A 302 17.25 30.59 13.79
C MET A 302 17.60 29.70 12.60
N THR A 303 18.88 29.58 12.26
CA THR A 303 19.32 28.77 11.10
C THR A 303 19.05 27.28 11.24
N LEU A 304 19.01 26.75 12.47
CA LEU A 304 18.51 25.40 12.75
C LEU A 304 17.01 25.28 12.47
N THR A 305 16.20 26.26 12.88
CA THR A 305 14.74 26.27 12.66
C THR A 305 14.41 26.40 11.17
N GLU A 306 15.02 27.35 10.46
CA GLU A 306 14.91 27.55 9.01
C GLU A 306 15.15 26.22 8.24
N ARG A 307 16.28 25.57 8.51
CA ARG A 307 16.66 24.30 7.85
C ARG A 307 15.77 23.12 8.27
N MET A 308 15.28 23.10 9.51
CA MET A 308 14.31 22.10 9.97
C MET A 308 12.92 22.29 9.34
N ILE A 309 12.48 23.52 9.02
CA ILE A 309 11.22 23.78 8.29
C ILE A 309 11.26 23.16 6.89
N ALA A 310 12.41 23.26 6.20
CA ALA A 310 12.63 22.60 4.92
C ALA A 310 12.62 21.06 5.06
N ALA A 311 13.35 20.53 6.05
CA ALA A 311 13.38 19.09 6.32
C ALA A 311 12.00 18.50 6.67
N GLU A 312 11.18 19.19 7.48
CA GLU A 312 9.81 18.74 7.81
C GLU A 312 8.87 18.79 6.59
N GLY A 313 9.12 19.71 5.65
CA GLY A 313 8.45 19.73 4.34
C GLY A 313 8.77 18.48 3.52
N LEU A 314 10.06 18.20 3.32
CA LEU A 314 10.53 17.00 2.60
C LEU A 314 10.03 15.69 3.24
N LEU A 315 10.05 15.60 4.57
CA LEU A 315 9.52 14.45 5.30
C LEU A 315 7.99 14.28 5.16
N ARG A 316 7.22 15.38 5.00
CA ARG A 316 5.80 15.31 4.66
C ARG A 316 5.61 14.83 3.23
N ASP A 317 6.44 15.30 2.30
CA ASP A 317 6.33 14.95 0.89
C ASP A 317 6.56 13.46 0.63
N SER A 318 7.55 12.83 1.27
CA SER A 318 7.69 11.38 1.25
C SER A 318 6.58 10.64 2.01
N GLN A 319 6.02 11.21 3.07
CA GLN A 319 4.95 10.56 3.83
C GLN A 319 3.67 10.46 3.00
N ASP A 320 3.28 11.55 2.33
CA ASP A 320 2.10 11.60 1.46
C ASP A 320 2.24 10.57 0.32
N LEU A 321 3.44 10.47 -0.29
CA LEU A 321 3.76 9.45 -1.29
C LEU A 321 3.65 8.02 -0.75
N GLN A 322 4.26 7.74 0.40
CA GLN A 322 4.38 6.38 0.94
C GLN A 322 3.09 5.88 1.61
N ALA A 323 2.20 6.79 2.03
CA ALA A 323 0.82 6.47 2.39
C ALA A 323 0.03 5.96 1.17
N LEU A 324 0.14 6.63 0.01
CA LEU A 324 -0.48 6.16 -1.24
C LEU A 324 0.12 4.83 -1.73
N ASP A 325 1.45 4.65 -1.64
CA ASP A 325 2.09 3.36 -1.97
C ASP A 325 1.57 2.22 -1.08
N THR A 326 1.29 2.51 0.19
CA THR A 326 0.79 1.56 1.18
C THR A 326 -0.70 1.25 1.00
N LEU A 327 -1.53 2.24 0.67
CA LEU A 327 -2.94 2.02 0.30
C LEU A 327 -3.06 1.14 -0.96
N GLU A 328 -2.27 1.40 -2.00
CA GLU A 328 -2.24 0.55 -3.20
C GLU A 328 -1.74 -0.87 -2.87
N ARG A 329 -0.75 -1.02 -1.99
CA ARG A 329 -0.29 -2.35 -1.51
C ARG A 329 -1.42 -3.08 -0.78
N THR A 330 -2.19 -2.41 0.07
CA THR A 330 -3.32 -3.00 0.82
C THR A 330 -4.45 -3.45 -0.09
N LEU A 331 -4.84 -2.63 -1.09
CA LEU A 331 -5.83 -3.05 -2.10
C LEU A 331 -5.32 -4.24 -2.94
N GLY A 332 -4.02 -4.27 -3.25
CA GLY A 332 -3.38 -5.43 -3.90
C GLY A 332 -3.39 -6.69 -3.03
N ARG A 333 -3.09 -6.57 -1.73
CA ARG A 333 -3.13 -7.66 -0.74
C ARG A 333 -4.55 -8.23 -0.62
N ALA A 334 -5.59 -7.39 -0.52
CA ALA A 334 -6.99 -7.82 -0.51
C ALA A 334 -7.37 -8.59 -1.79
N HIS A 335 -6.98 -8.06 -2.97
CA HIS A 335 -7.23 -8.70 -4.26
C HIS A 335 -6.58 -10.10 -4.38
N VAL A 336 -5.33 -10.23 -3.95
CA VAL A 336 -4.60 -11.52 -3.97
C VAL A 336 -5.13 -12.48 -2.90
N ALA A 337 -5.52 -12.00 -1.72
CA ALA A 337 -6.15 -12.83 -0.68
C ALA A 337 -7.48 -13.42 -1.17
N LYS A 338 -8.38 -12.61 -1.75
CA LYS A 338 -9.63 -13.11 -2.33
C LYS A 338 -9.40 -14.06 -3.52
N THR A 339 -8.37 -13.80 -4.33
CA THR A 339 -7.96 -14.74 -5.40
C THR A 339 -7.54 -16.10 -4.82
N MET A 340 -6.79 -16.11 -3.71
CA MET A 340 -6.39 -17.34 -3.03
C MET A 340 -7.59 -18.08 -2.43
N GLU A 341 -8.55 -17.36 -1.83
CA GLU A 341 -9.81 -17.91 -1.33
C GLU A 341 -10.60 -18.63 -2.42
N PHE A 342 -10.81 -17.99 -3.58
CA PHE A 342 -11.49 -18.59 -4.73
C PHE A 342 -10.75 -19.83 -5.31
N LEU A 343 -9.43 -19.91 -5.14
CA LEU A 343 -8.65 -21.11 -5.52
C LEU A 343 -8.83 -22.26 -4.51
N LYS A 344 -8.86 -21.98 -3.19
CA LYS A 344 -9.15 -22.99 -2.16
C LYS A 344 -10.57 -23.56 -2.31
N LEU A 345 -11.56 -22.68 -2.49
CA LEU A 345 -12.98 -23.06 -2.61
C LEU A 345 -13.27 -23.93 -3.84
N GLN A 346 -12.48 -23.82 -4.92
CA GLN A 346 -12.66 -24.58 -6.16
C GLN A 346 -12.66 -26.11 -5.93
N VAL A 347 -11.91 -26.63 -4.95
CA VAL A 347 -11.93 -28.06 -4.61
C VAL A 347 -13.31 -28.49 -4.08
N GLN A 348 -13.94 -27.66 -3.24
CA GLN A 348 -15.28 -27.94 -2.73
C GLN A 348 -16.35 -27.85 -3.83
N GLU A 349 -16.19 -26.96 -4.81
CA GLU A 349 -17.08 -26.87 -5.97
C GLU A 349 -16.96 -28.09 -6.89
N GLU A 350 -15.73 -28.56 -7.16
CA GLU A 350 -15.46 -29.81 -7.89
C GLU A 350 -16.07 -31.02 -7.18
N THR A 351 -15.89 -31.16 -5.86
CA THR A 351 -16.52 -32.21 -5.04
C THR A 351 -18.04 -32.23 -5.23
N LYS A 352 -18.70 -31.08 -5.09
CA LYS A 352 -20.16 -30.94 -5.27
C LYS A 352 -20.58 -31.31 -6.71
N CYS A 353 -19.85 -30.84 -7.72
CA CYS A 353 -20.17 -31.11 -9.13
C CYS A 353 -19.99 -32.59 -9.51
N ARG A 354 -18.96 -33.26 -8.99
CA ARG A 354 -18.66 -34.67 -9.28
C ARG A 354 -19.62 -35.62 -8.58
N LEU A 355 -19.92 -35.38 -7.30
CA LEU A 355 -20.93 -36.16 -6.56
C LEU A 355 -22.33 -35.99 -7.19
N ALA A 356 -22.69 -34.78 -7.65
CA ALA A 356 -23.95 -34.55 -8.36
C ALA A 356 -24.01 -35.25 -9.74
N GLY A 357 -22.88 -35.43 -10.43
CA GLY A 357 -22.79 -36.26 -11.63
C GLY A 357 -23.01 -37.74 -11.32
N ILE A 358 -22.32 -38.25 -10.30
CA ILE A 358 -22.44 -39.64 -9.83
C ILE A 358 -23.87 -39.97 -9.38
N SER A 359 -24.52 -39.10 -8.59
CA SER A 359 -25.90 -39.33 -8.12
C SER A 359 -26.88 -39.50 -9.26
N ARG A 360 -26.76 -38.71 -10.32
CA ARG A 360 -27.62 -38.82 -11.51
C ARG A 360 -27.42 -40.14 -12.26
N SER A 361 -26.18 -40.59 -12.44
CA SER A 361 -25.91 -41.89 -13.09
C SER A 361 -26.43 -43.05 -12.26
N LEU A 362 -26.31 -43.00 -10.92
CA LEU A 362 -26.88 -44.02 -10.03
C LEU A 362 -28.43 -43.94 -9.96
N GLU A 363 -29.01 -42.74 -10.07
CA GLU A 363 -30.46 -42.53 -10.19
C GLU A 363 -31.03 -43.14 -11.47
N LEU A 364 -30.38 -42.94 -12.61
CA LEU A 364 -30.77 -43.57 -13.87
C LEU A 364 -30.76 -45.10 -13.76
N LEU A 365 -29.71 -45.70 -13.17
CA LEU A 365 -29.67 -47.15 -12.91
C LEU A 365 -30.77 -47.64 -11.95
N THR A 366 -31.14 -46.81 -10.96
CA THR A 366 -32.25 -47.14 -10.03
C THR A 366 -33.61 -47.07 -10.74
N VAL A 367 -33.81 -46.07 -11.62
CA VAL A 367 -35.05 -45.91 -12.41
C VAL A 367 -35.17 -46.98 -13.51
N GLU A 368 -34.05 -47.43 -14.10
CA GLU A 368 -33.99 -48.58 -15.01
C GLU A 368 -34.16 -49.93 -14.30
N GLY A 369 -34.21 -49.96 -12.96
CA GLY A 369 -34.33 -51.19 -12.17
C GLY A 369 -33.07 -52.06 -12.15
N LYS A 370 -31.92 -51.53 -12.61
CA LYS A 370 -30.62 -52.21 -12.66
C LYS A 370 -29.84 -52.16 -11.34
N LEU A 371 -30.28 -51.33 -10.40
CA LEU A 371 -29.67 -51.11 -9.07
C LEU A 371 -30.80 -50.89 -8.06
N SER A 372 -30.75 -51.49 -6.86
CA SER A 372 -31.76 -51.20 -5.84
C SER A 372 -31.52 -49.84 -5.18
N GLY A 373 -32.59 -49.24 -4.65
CA GLY A 373 -32.48 -47.96 -3.92
C GLY A 373 -31.53 -48.01 -2.73
N ARG A 374 -31.41 -49.17 -2.07
CA ARG A 374 -30.46 -49.37 -0.97
C ARG A 374 -29.00 -49.38 -1.46
N GLU A 375 -28.72 -50.10 -2.54
CA GLU A 375 -27.37 -50.12 -3.12
C GLU A 375 -26.98 -48.75 -3.67
N LYS A 376 -27.94 -47.98 -4.21
CA LYS A 376 -27.74 -46.56 -4.56
C LYS A 376 -27.31 -45.73 -3.35
N GLU A 377 -28.00 -45.86 -2.21
CA GLU A 377 -27.71 -45.12 -0.96
C GLU A 377 -26.37 -45.53 -0.33
N ASP A 378 -26.07 -46.83 -0.26
CA ASP A 378 -24.81 -47.38 0.25
C ASP A 378 -23.62 -46.91 -0.62
N LEU A 379 -23.75 -46.97 -1.97
CA LEU A 379 -22.72 -46.48 -2.90
C LEU A 379 -22.54 -44.96 -2.81
N LEU A 380 -23.62 -44.18 -2.73
CA LEU A 380 -23.51 -42.73 -2.60
C LEU A 380 -22.88 -42.32 -1.28
N THR A 381 -23.23 -42.97 -0.18
CA THR A 381 -22.61 -42.69 1.13
C THR A 381 -21.12 -42.98 1.10
N GLN A 382 -20.69 -44.07 0.45
CA GLN A 382 -19.27 -44.38 0.23
C GLN A 382 -18.56 -43.31 -0.61
N GLN A 383 -19.17 -42.85 -1.71
CA GLN A 383 -18.57 -41.84 -2.59
C GLN A 383 -18.54 -40.46 -1.93
N HIS A 384 -19.63 -40.01 -1.30
CA HIS A 384 -19.67 -38.76 -0.54
C HIS A 384 -18.55 -38.74 0.51
N LYS A 385 -18.41 -39.82 1.28
CA LYS A 385 -17.34 -39.96 2.27
C LYS A 385 -15.95 -39.80 1.62
N ALA A 386 -15.63 -40.62 0.62
CA ALA A 386 -14.30 -40.61 0.00
C ALA A 386 -13.93 -39.25 -0.63
N PHE A 387 -14.87 -38.59 -1.31
CA PHE A 387 -14.63 -37.28 -1.92
C PHE A 387 -14.47 -36.16 -0.88
N TRP A 388 -15.21 -36.18 0.23
CA TRP A 388 -15.07 -35.17 1.28
C TRP A 388 -13.83 -35.39 2.16
N GLU A 389 -13.49 -36.63 2.52
CA GLU A 389 -12.24 -36.95 3.26
C GLU A 389 -10.99 -36.46 2.49
N GLU A 390 -10.99 -36.62 1.16
CA GLU A 390 -9.95 -36.14 0.24
C GLU A 390 -9.96 -34.61 0.11
N ALA A 391 -11.13 -33.97 0.00
CA ALA A 391 -11.26 -32.51 -0.08
C ALA A 391 -10.80 -31.81 1.21
N GLU A 392 -11.05 -32.40 2.38
CA GLU A 392 -10.45 -31.97 3.64
C GLU A 392 -8.95 -32.28 3.71
N GLY A 393 -8.50 -33.38 3.08
CA GLY A 393 -7.08 -33.73 2.92
C GLY A 393 -6.31 -32.62 2.23
N PHE A 394 -6.83 -32.11 1.11
CA PHE A 394 -6.33 -30.92 0.42
C PHE A 394 -6.17 -29.72 1.36
N SER A 395 -7.21 -29.35 2.14
CA SER A 395 -7.15 -28.20 3.05
C SER A 395 -6.08 -28.38 4.13
N ARG A 396 -6.05 -29.55 4.78
CA ARG A 396 -5.06 -29.88 5.83
C ARG A 396 -3.63 -29.85 5.31
N GLU A 397 -3.38 -30.44 4.14
CA GLU A 397 -2.04 -30.42 3.53
C GLU A 397 -1.65 -29.01 3.07
N PHE A 398 -2.58 -28.24 2.49
CA PHE A 398 -2.34 -26.85 2.08
C PHE A 398 -1.98 -25.96 3.28
N VAL A 399 -2.72 -26.05 4.39
CA VAL A 399 -2.42 -25.26 5.60
C VAL A 399 -1.06 -25.66 6.19
N GLN A 400 -0.73 -26.95 6.26
CA GLN A 400 0.55 -27.41 6.80
C GLN A 400 1.74 -26.99 5.91
N ARG A 401 1.73 -27.39 4.63
CA ARG A 401 2.81 -27.05 3.68
C ARG A 401 2.90 -25.55 3.45
N GLY A 402 1.77 -24.84 3.49
CA GLY A 402 1.69 -23.39 3.45
C GLY A 402 2.39 -22.73 4.65
N LYS A 403 2.06 -23.13 5.89
CA LYS A 403 2.71 -22.59 7.10
C LYS A 403 4.23 -22.83 7.09
N ASP A 404 4.72 -23.93 6.53
CA ASP A 404 6.16 -24.20 6.43
C ASP A 404 6.86 -23.40 5.31
N LEU A 405 6.19 -23.21 4.16
CA LEU A 405 6.63 -22.33 3.07
C LEU A 405 6.72 -20.87 3.52
N VAL A 406 5.72 -20.40 4.28
CA VAL A 406 5.70 -19.05 4.87
C VAL A 406 6.89 -18.81 5.81
N LYS A 407 7.20 -19.75 6.71
CA LYS A 407 8.40 -19.67 7.58
C LYS A 407 9.68 -19.53 6.76
N ALA A 408 9.84 -20.33 5.72
CA ALA A 408 11.02 -20.25 4.83
C ALA A 408 11.09 -18.90 4.10
N SER A 409 9.95 -18.36 3.65
CA SER A 409 9.88 -17.04 3.01
C SER A 409 10.23 -15.91 3.96
N LEU A 410 9.80 -15.96 5.22
CA LEU A 410 10.11 -14.94 6.23
C LEU A 410 11.59 -14.94 6.63
N VAL A 411 12.24 -16.11 6.70
CA VAL A 411 13.69 -16.21 6.90
C VAL A 411 14.44 -15.61 5.70
N HIS A 412 14.05 -15.95 4.47
CA HIS A 412 14.66 -15.38 3.26
C HIS A 412 14.50 -13.84 3.20
N GLN A 413 13.29 -13.34 3.48
CA GLN A 413 13.01 -11.91 3.53
C GLN A 413 13.87 -11.21 4.60
N ALA A 414 14.02 -11.78 5.80
CA ALA A 414 14.87 -11.23 6.84
C ALA A 414 16.36 -11.17 6.44
N GLU A 415 16.87 -12.17 5.72
CA GLU A 415 18.23 -12.16 5.18
C GLU A 415 18.45 -11.06 4.13
N GLU A 416 17.57 -10.95 3.13
CA GLU A 416 17.67 -9.91 2.09
C GLU A 416 17.52 -8.50 2.68
N MET A 417 16.62 -8.33 3.65
CA MET A 417 16.44 -7.06 4.37
C MET A 417 17.67 -6.68 5.20
N ALA A 418 18.34 -7.65 5.83
CA ALA A 418 19.60 -7.41 6.55
C ALA A 418 20.75 -7.05 5.60
N ARG A 419 20.85 -7.73 4.45
CA ARG A 419 21.84 -7.42 3.38
C ARG A 419 21.61 -6.00 2.83
N LEU A 420 20.36 -5.63 2.56
CA LEU A 420 19.98 -4.28 2.12
C LEU A 420 20.31 -3.24 3.19
N ALA A 421 19.98 -3.47 4.46
CA ALA A 421 20.26 -2.52 5.54
C ALA A 421 21.76 -2.21 5.71
N LEU A 422 22.63 -3.22 5.55
CA LEU A 422 24.08 -3.04 5.54
C LEU A 422 24.56 -2.20 4.34
N ALA A 423 24.06 -2.49 3.14
CA ALA A 423 24.39 -1.70 1.95
C ALA A 423 23.92 -0.24 2.06
N GLN A 424 22.72 -0.01 2.60
CA GLN A 424 22.18 1.33 2.87
C GLN A 424 23.00 2.08 3.92
N GLN A 425 23.50 1.40 4.96
CA GLN A 425 24.37 2.00 5.96
C GLN A 425 25.71 2.45 5.35
N GLU A 426 26.31 1.65 4.47
CA GLU A 426 27.59 2.00 3.84
C GLU A 426 27.42 3.09 2.77
N GLU A 427 26.30 3.12 2.05
CA GLU A 427 25.94 4.22 1.15
C GLU A 427 25.76 5.54 1.94
N ARG A 428 25.09 5.50 3.10
CA ARG A 428 24.97 6.66 4.01
C ARG A 428 26.34 7.16 4.48
N ARG A 429 27.23 6.25 4.90
CA ARG A 429 28.62 6.59 5.30
C ARG A 429 29.39 7.23 4.13
N SER A 430 29.31 6.63 2.95
CA SER A 430 29.98 7.10 1.73
C SER A 430 29.50 8.51 1.34
N PHE A 431 28.19 8.75 1.35
CA PHE A 431 27.60 10.06 1.10
C PHE A 431 28.05 11.09 2.15
N LEU A 432 28.00 10.75 3.44
CA LEU A 432 28.42 11.64 4.53
C LEU A 432 29.94 11.85 4.62
N ALA A 433 30.75 11.02 3.95
CA ALA A 433 32.18 11.24 3.74
C ALA A 433 32.42 12.21 2.56
N ALA A 434 31.78 11.97 1.41
CA ALA A 434 31.91 12.82 0.22
C ALA A 434 31.34 14.24 0.42
N GLY A 435 30.16 14.35 1.05
CA GLY A 435 29.45 15.60 1.30
C GLY A 435 30.12 16.55 2.32
N GLN A 436 31.32 16.24 2.81
CA GLN A 436 32.13 17.17 3.61
C GLN A 436 32.82 18.25 2.76
N LEU A 437 32.63 18.24 1.44
CA LEU A 437 33.18 19.19 0.49
C LEU A 437 32.07 19.80 -0.41
N THR A 438 31.99 21.13 -0.40
CA THR A 438 31.57 21.98 -1.54
C THR A 438 30.10 21.96 -2.04
N ALA A 439 29.09 21.68 -1.21
CA ALA A 439 27.68 21.94 -1.54
C ALA A 439 27.07 23.05 -0.65
N HIS A 440 26.04 23.77 -1.12
CA HIS A 440 25.25 24.65 -0.23
C HIS A 440 24.42 23.81 0.75
N PRO A 441 24.10 24.33 1.96
CA PRO A 441 23.37 23.57 2.99
C PRO A 441 22.01 23.04 2.53
N GLU A 442 21.28 23.80 1.70
CA GLU A 442 19.98 23.40 1.15
C GLU A 442 20.12 22.29 0.09
N GLU A 443 21.09 22.42 -0.82
CA GLU A 443 21.44 21.40 -1.81
C GLU A 443 21.85 20.08 -1.14
N PHE A 444 22.66 20.17 -0.08
CA PHE A 444 23.05 19.01 0.73
C PHE A 444 21.84 18.34 1.40
N LEU A 445 20.90 19.11 1.93
CA LEU A 445 19.70 18.55 2.58
C LEU A 445 18.76 17.88 1.58
N GLN A 446 18.59 18.46 0.38
CA GLN A 446 17.85 17.81 -0.69
C GLN A 446 18.54 16.51 -1.12
N ALA A 447 19.85 16.54 -1.40
CA ALA A 447 20.59 15.35 -1.83
C ALA A 447 20.63 14.25 -0.76
N PHE A 448 20.72 14.60 0.53
CA PHE A 448 20.67 13.64 1.63
C PHE A 448 19.27 13.04 1.79
N HIS A 449 18.22 13.87 1.68
CA HIS A 449 16.84 13.40 1.68
C HIS A 449 16.57 12.45 0.49
N ASP A 450 17.06 12.78 -0.70
CA ASP A 450 16.91 11.97 -1.91
C ASP A 450 17.57 10.60 -1.77
N VAL A 451 18.76 10.52 -1.15
CA VAL A 451 19.40 9.24 -0.80
C VAL A 451 18.53 8.44 0.17
N LEU A 452 17.98 9.06 1.22
CA LEU A 452 17.09 8.37 2.15
C LEU A 452 15.79 7.91 1.44
N GLU A 453 15.22 8.73 0.56
CA GLU A 453 14.00 8.39 -0.19
C GLU A 453 14.23 7.21 -1.13
N MET A 454 15.31 7.22 -1.91
CA MET A 454 15.75 6.08 -2.71
C MET A 454 15.88 4.80 -1.88
N GLN A 455 16.36 4.92 -0.64
CA GLN A 455 16.51 3.78 0.27
C GLN A 455 15.17 3.28 0.85
N ARG A 456 14.24 4.16 1.23
CA ARG A 456 12.86 3.79 1.60
C ARG A 456 12.14 3.11 0.43
N LEU A 457 12.23 3.67 -0.77
CA LEU A 457 11.59 3.13 -1.97
C LEU A 457 12.19 1.79 -2.39
N THR A 458 13.52 1.61 -2.26
CA THR A 458 14.17 0.31 -2.50
C THR A 458 13.73 -0.75 -1.49
N ARG A 459 13.62 -0.38 -0.20
CA ARG A 459 13.10 -1.27 0.84
C ARG A 459 11.65 -1.69 0.53
N GLY A 460 10.77 -0.74 0.24
CA GLY A 460 9.37 -1.01 -0.08
C GLY A 460 9.14 -1.77 -1.39
N ASP A 461 10.04 -1.63 -2.37
CA ASP A 461 10.03 -2.47 -3.59
C ASP A 461 10.50 -3.90 -3.29
N LEU A 462 11.50 -4.10 -2.42
CA LEU A 462 11.97 -5.43 -1.99
C LEU A 462 10.91 -6.16 -1.15
N GLU A 463 10.31 -5.49 -0.16
CA GLU A 463 9.24 -6.05 0.67
C GLU A 463 8.06 -6.55 -0.18
N GLU A 464 7.70 -5.81 -1.23
CA GLU A 464 6.62 -6.20 -2.13
C GLU A 464 7.04 -7.28 -3.15
N GLU A 465 8.32 -7.34 -3.54
CA GLU A 465 8.86 -8.43 -4.37
C GLU A 465 8.94 -9.76 -3.61
N GLU A 466 9.19 -9.73 -2.29
CA GLU A 466 9.08 -10.91 -1.41
C GLU A 466 7.60 -11.29 -1.15
N ASP A 467 6.70 -10.33 -0.86
CA ASP A 467 5.24 -10.59 -0.73
C ASP A 467 4.68 -11.28 -2.00
N VAL A 468 5.06 -10.80 -3.20
CA VAL A 468 4.64 -11.37 -4.48
C VAL A 468 5.26 -12.75 -4.72
N ARG A 469 6.55 -12.95 -4.40
CA ARG A 469 7.23 -14.25 -4.52
C ARG A 469 6.56 -15.30 -3.62
N ALA A 470 6.28 -14.94 -2.38
CA ALA A 470 5.58 -15.79 -1.42
C ALA A 470 4.16 -16.13 -1.90
N ALA A 471 3.40 -15.14 -2.38
CA ALA A 471 2.06 -15.36 -2.93
C ALA A 471 2.08 -16.29 -4.16
N GLN A 472 3.06 -16.15 -5.05
CA GLN A 472 3.26 -17.04 -6.20
C GLN A 472 3.61 -18.47 -5.76
N ALA A 473 4.44 -18.64 -4.74
CA ALA A 473 4.82 -19.95 -4.21
C ALA A 473 3.64 -20.66 -3.50
N VAL A 474 2.82 -19.92 -2.72
CA VAL A 474 1.57 -20.45 -2.14
C VAL A 474 0.54 -20.78 -3.23
N ALA A 475 0.45 -19.98 -4.30
CA ALA A 475 -0.43 -20.27 -5.44
C ALA A 475 0.03 -21.50 -6.24
N ALA A 476 1.35 -21.73 -6.35
CA ALA A 476 1.91 -22.94 -6.96
C ALA A 476 1.61 -24.19 -6.12
N LEU A 477 1.75 -24.12 -4.79
CA LEU A 477 1.33 -25.18 -3.87
C LEU A 477 -0.17 -25.49 -4.01
N CYS A 478 -1.03 -24.46 -4.08
CA CYS A 478 -2.47 -24.64 -4.31
C CYS A 478 -2.76 -25.38 -5.63
N GLN A 479 -2.04 -25.07 -6.70
CA GLN A 479 -2.17 -25.74 -8.00
C GLN A 479 -1.66 -27.19 -7.97
N GLU A 480 -0.53 -27.46 -7.31
CA GLU A 480 0.02 -28.82 -7.13
C GLU A 480 -1.00 -29.73 -6.41
N LEU A 481 -1.51 -29.27 -5.27
CA LEU A 481 -2.48 -30.01 -4.47
C LEU A 481 -3.81 -30.17 -5.19
N TYR A 482 -4.32 -29.13 -5.86
CA TYR A 482 -5.53 -29.23 -6.68
C TYR A 482 -5.38 -30.29 -7.78
N CYS A 483 -4.25 -30.32 -8.49
CA CYS A 483 -3.99 -31.34 -9.50
C CYS A 483 -3.98 -32.76 -8.91
N SER A 484 -3.32 -32.96 -7.76
CA SER A 484 -3.33 -34.25 -7.04
C SER A 484 -4.76 -34.69 -6.69
N THR A 485 -5.55 -33.80 -6.09
CA THR A 485 -6.94 -34.06 -5.70
C THR A 485 -7.87 -34.30 -6.90
N MET A 486 -7.61 -33.67 -8.05
CA MET A 486 -8.36 -33.97 -9.28
C MET A 486 -8.05 -35.38 -9.84
N GLU A 487 -6.83 -35.90 -9.63
CA GLU A 487 -6.51 -37.28 -9.98
C GLU A 487 -7.13 -38.31 -9.02
N THR A 488 -7.16 -38.05 -7.71
CA THR A 488 -7.79 -38.95 -6.72
C THR A 488 -9.31 -39.00 -6.94
N PHE A 489 -9.95 -37.87 -7.21
CA PHE A 489 -11.36 -37.82 -7.64
C PHE A 489 -11.61 -38.62 -8.92
N GLN A 490 -10.69 -38.62 -9.89
CA GLN A 490 -10.81 -39.49 -11.07
C GLN A 490 -10.66 -40.98 -10.70
N LYS A 491 -9.69 -41.33 -9.84
CA LYS A 491 -9.47 -42.70 -9.35
C LYS A 491 -10.70 -43.24 -8.61
N PHE A 492 -11.39 -42.42 -7.80
CA PHE A 492 -12.65 -42.80 -7.14
C PHE A 492 -13.78 -43.10 -8.15
N ALA A 493 -13.97 -42.24 -9.15
CA ALA A 493 -14.95 -42.46 -10.21
C ALA A 493 -14.62 -43.72 -11.05
N ASP A 494 -13.35 -43.92 -11.39
CA ASP A 494 -12.89 -45.10 -12.14
C ASP A 494 -13.12 -46.40 -11.34
N ILE A 495 -12.89 -46.40 -10.02
CA ILE A 495 -13.21 -47.53 -9.14
C ILE A 495 -14.73 -47.78 -9.12
N LEU A 496 -15.55 -46.74 -8.91
CA LEU A 496 -17.01 -46.86 -8.86
C LEU A 496 -17.56 -47.48 -10.15
N PHE A 497 -17.28 -46.86 -11.29
CA PHE A 497 -17.87 -47.24 -12.56
C PHE A 497 -17.25 -48.49 -13.18
N LEU A 498 -15.94 -48.71 -13.07
CA LEU A 498 -15.24 -49.78 -13.78
C LEU A 498 -14.92 -51.01 -12.91
N GLN A 499 -15.10 -50.93 -11.58
CA GLN A 499 -14.80 -52.04 -10.66
C GLN A 499 -15.95 -52.41 -9.74
N THR A 500 -16.70 -51.43 -9.21
CA THR A 500 -17.78 -51.67 -8.25
C THR A 500 -19.11 -51.97 -8.95
N LEU A 501 -19.58 -51.08 -9.84
CA LEU A 501 -20.86 -51.27 -10.53
C LEU A 501 -20.95 -52.61 -11.31
N PRO A 502 -19.94 -53.07 -12.08
CA PRO A 502 -19.97 -54.38 -12.76
C PRO A 502 -19.99 -55.62 -11.84
N ARG A 503 -20.00 -55.43 -10.51
CA ARG A 503 -20.13 -56.50 -9.50
C ARG A 503 -21.45 -56.45 -8.74
N VAL A 504 -22.18 -55.34 -8.85
CA VAL A 504 -23.46 -55.08 -8.18
C VAL A 504 -24.62 -55.05 -9.18
N THR A 505 -24.32 -54.87 -10.47
CA THR A 505 -25.29 -54.81 -11.58
C THR A 505 -24.84 -55.68 -12.75
N ASP A 506 -25.79 -56.15 -13.57
CA ASP A 506 -25.53 -56.95 -14.78
C ASP A 506 -25.02 -56.10 -15.98
N LEU A 507 -24.43 -54.93 -15.74
CA LEU A 507 -23.95 -54.02 -16.79
C LEU A 507 -22.71 -54.57 -17.50
N SER A 508 -22.66 -54.41 -18.82
CA SER A 508 -21.43 -54.65 -19.58
C SER A 508 -20.38 -53.57 -19.32
N GLN A 509 -19.09 -53.92 -19.48
CA GLN A 509 -17.99 -52.96 -19.33
C GLN A 509 -18.15 -51.72 -20.22
N ALA A 510 -18.70 -51.87 -21.43
CA ALA A 510 -18.94 -50.76 -22.35
C ALA A 510 -20.04 -49.80 -21.85
N GLU A 511 -21.11 -50.31 -21.22
CA GLU A 511 -22.14 -49.47 -20.60
C GLU A 511 -21.58 -48.74 -19.37
N CYS A 512 -20.75 -49.39 -18.56
CA CYS A 512 -20.03 -48.76 -17.45
C CYS A 512 -19.04 -47.68 -17.91
N GLU A 513 -18.31 -47.90 -19.00
CA GLU A 513 -17.43 -46.90 -19.60
C GLU A 513 -18.20 -45.71 -20.18
N TYR A 514 -19.40 -45.94 -20.73
CA TYR A 514 -20.33 -44.88 -21.17
C TYR A 514 -20.88 -44.09 -19.99
N LEU A 515 -21.41 -44.75 -18.95
CA LEU A 515 -21.97 -44.09 -17.75
C LEU A 515 -20.92 -43.25 -17.02
N ARG A 516 -19.66 -43.69 -17.01
CA ARG A 516 -18.53 -42.90 -16.49
C ARG A 516 -18.30 -41.62 -17.31
N GLN A 517 -18.34 -41.71 -18.64
CA GLN A 517 -18.22 -40.55 -19.53
C GLN A 517 -19.40 -39.59 -19.36
N GLU A 518 -20.62 -40.10 -19.26
CA GLU A 518 -21.82 -39.30 -19.02
C GLU A 518 -21.81 -38.61 -17.64
N ALA A 519 -21.37 -39.29 -16.58
CA ALA A 519 -21.18 -38.70 -15.26
C ALA A 519 -20.15 -37.54 -15.32
N GLN A 520 -19.05 -37.76 -16.05
CA GLN A 520 -17.97 -36.79 -16.21
C GLN A 520 -18.41 -35.57 -17.04
N GLU A 521 -19.12 -35.76 -18.15
CA GLU A 521 -19.73 -34.68 -18.93
C GLU A 521 -20.77 -33.88 -18.13
N ASN A 522 -21.62 -34.58 -17.37
CA ASN A 522 -22.59 -33.90 -16.50
C ASN A 522 -21.88 -33.06 -15.42
N SER A 523 -20.76 -33.56 -14.89
CA SER A 523 -19.93 -32.81 -13.92
C SER A 523 -19.28 -31.58 -14.57
N THR A 524 -18.71 -31.68 -15.78
CA THR A 524 -18.13 -30.51 -16.46
C THR A 524 -19.19 -29.46 -16.84
N ARG A 525 -20.40 -29.89 -17.24
CA ARG A 525 -21.53 -28.98 -17.52
C ARG A 525 -22.06 -28.26 -16.27
N GLN A 526 -21.89 -28.84 -15.07
CA GLN A 526 -22.23 -28.21 -13.79
C GLN A 526 -21.09 -27.30 -13.30
N LEU A 527 -19.83 -27.73 -13.44
CA LEU A 527 -18.66 -26.89 -13.18
C LEU A 527 -18.69 -25.61 -14.04
N GLU A 528 -19.07 -25.70 -15.31
CA GLU A 528 -19.25 -24.54 -16.20
C GLU A 528 -20.35 -23.56 -15.76
N LYS A 529 -21.26 -23.96 -14.87
CA LYS A 529 -22.20 -23.03 -14.21
C LYS A 529 -21.57 -22.37 -13.00
N SER A 530 -20.86 -23.15 -12.17
CA SER A 530 -20.05 -22.63 -11.05
C SER A 530 -19.01 -21.62 -11.56
N ASP A 531 -18.26 -21.93 -12.61
CA ASP A 531 -17.29 -21.01 -13.24
C ASP A 531 -17.94 -19.68 -13.68
N ARG A 532 -19.17 -19.72 -14.22
CA ARG A 532 -19.92 -18.50 -14.58
C ARG A 532 -20.38 -17.72 -13.35
N PHE A 533 -20.85 -18.39 -12.30
CA PHE A 533 -21.26 -17.75 -11.05
C PHE A 533 -20.06 -17.14 -10.30
N ARG A 534 -18.97 -17.89 -10.17
CA ARG A 534 -17.68 -17.44 -9.61
C ARG A 534 -17.11 -16.24 -10.38
N SER A 535 -17.30 -16.20 -11.70
CA SER A 535 -16.97 -15.01 -12.53
C SER A 535 -17.86 -13.79 -12.21
N GLN A 536 -19.10 -13.99 -11.75
CA GLN A 536 -19.99 -12.91 -11.28
C GLN A 536 -19.63 -12.45 -9.87
N GLN A 537 -19.37 -13.36 -8.92
CA GLN A 537 -18.86 -13.03 -7.58
C GLN A 537 -17.55 -12.22 -7.67
N TRP A 538 -16.62 -12.66 -8.53
CA TRP A 538 -15.36 -11.95 -8.79
C TRP A 538 -15.59 -10.53 -9.31
N LYS A 539 -16.60 -10.32 -10.17
CA LYS A 539 -16.98 -8.97 -10.62
C LYS A 539 -17.59 -8.14 -9.48
N LEU A 540 -18.50 -8.70 -8.69
CA LEU A 540 -19.09 -8.01 -7.53
C LEU A 540 -18.02 -7.57 -6.53
N PHE A 541 -16.99 -8.40 -6.31
CA PHE A 541 -15.83 -8.06 -5.50
C PHE A 541 -14.93 -6.97 -6.12
N GLN A 542 -14.74 -6.96 -7.44
CA GLN A 542 -14.05 -5.86 -8.13
C GLN A 542 -14.82 -4.53 -8.03
N ASP A 543 -16.14 -4.57 -8.22
CA ASP A 543 -17.02 -3.41 -8.07
C ASP A 543 -17.02 -2.91 -6.61
N LEU A 544 -16.87 -3.80 -5.61
CA LEU A 544 -16.70 -3.45 -4.20
C LEU A 544 -15.33 -2.82 -3.89
N LEU A 545 -14.21 -3.40 -4.36
CA LEU A 545 -12.87 -2.83 -4.14
C LEU A 545 -12.73 -1.41 -4.74
N GLU A 546 -13.36 -1.15 -5.89
CA GLU A 546 -13.39 0.21 -6.45
C GLU A 546 -14.28 1.15 -5.60
N GLN A 547 -15.39 0.68 -5.04
CA GLN A 547 -16.20 1.46 -4.07
C GLN A 547 -15.40 1.79 -2.80
N GLU A 548 -14.68 0.83 -2.21
CA GLU A 548 -13.82 1.08 -1.06
C GLU A 548 -12.75 2.13 -1.38
N LYS A 549 -12.08 1.99 -2.53
CA LYS A 549 -11.11 2.97 -3.04
C LYS A 549 -11.71 4.38 -3.17
N GLN A 550 -12.97 4.54 -3.58
CA GLN A 550 -13.63 5.87 -3.54
C GLN A 550 -13.76 6.41 -2.11
N VAL A 551 -14.19 5.58 -1.15
CA VAL A 551 -14.33 5.96 0.27
C VAL A 551 -12.99 6.36 0.89
N TRP A 552 -11.90 5.64 0.59
CA TRP A 552 -10.55 6.02 1.03
C TRP A 552 -10.17 7.43 0.54
N MET A 553 -10.50 7.79 -0.71
CA MET A 553 -10.21 9.15 -1.23
C MET A 553 -11.16 10.22 -0.68
N GLU A 554 -12.35 9.87 -0.17
CA GLU A 554 -13.24 10.81 0.56
C GLU A 554 -12.67 11.16 1.94
N GLU A 555 -12.22 10.16 2.70
CA GLU A 555 -11.67 10.39 4.03
C GLU A 555 -10.31 11.09 3.98
N ASP A 556 -9.48 10.82 2.98
CA ASP A 556 -8.22 11.56 2.75
C ASP A 556 -8.47 13.03 2.34
N ALA A 557 -9.50 13.28 1.51
CA ALA A 557 -9.94 14.63 1.20
C ALA A 557 -10.46 15.38 2.43
N LEU A 558 -11.20 14.71 3.33
CA LEU A 558 -11.68 15.27 4.60
C LEU A 558 -10.53 15.52 5.59
N SER A 559 -9.59 14.59 5.72
CA SER A 559 -8.35 14.75 6.51
C SER A 559 -7.53 15.95 6.02
N THR A 560 -7.40 16.11 4.70
CA THR A 560 -6.68 17.24 4.09
C THR A 560 -7.37 18.58 4.34
N LEU A 561 -8.71 18.64 4.31
CA LEU A 561 -9.45 19.86 4.64
C LEU A 561 -9.36 20.21 6.13
N LEU A 562 -9.38 19.21 7.03
CA LEU A 562 -9.16 19.38 8.46
C LEU A 562 -7.76 19.92 8.75
N GLN A 563 -6.72 19.37 8.11
CA GLN A 563 -5.34 19.87 8.20
C GLN A 563 -5.22 21.31 7.69
N ALA A 564 -5.86 21.66 6.57
CA ALA A 564 -5.84 23.02 6.03
C ALA A 564 -6.51 24.02 6.99
N HIS A 565 -7.67 23.67 7.55
CA HIS A 565 -8.38 24.52 8.52
C HIS A 565 -7.53 24.78 9.77
N LEU A 566 -6.91 23.75 10.35
CA LEU A 566 -6.02 23.88 11.51
C LEU A 566 -4.79 24.75 11.21
N LYS A 567 -4.19 24.58 10.03
CA LYS A 567 -3.06 25.40 9.56
C LYS A 567 -3.47 26.88 9.50
N ASP A 568 -4.55 27.17 8.81
CA ASP A 568 -4.99 28.54 8.55
C ASP A 568 -5.48 29.22 9.85
N ASP A 569 -6.15 28.49 10.75
CA ASP A 569 -6.50 29.00 12.10
C ASP A 569 -5.26 29.41 12.90
N HIS A 570 -4.28 28.50 13.04
CA HIS A 570 -3.08 28.76 13.84
C HIS A 570 -2.23 29.90 13.25
N GLU A 571 -2.06 29.95 11.94
CA GLU A 571 -1.37 31.06 11.26
C GLU A 571 -2.12 32.40 11.49
N ASN A 572 -3.44 32.44 11.34
CA ASN A 572 -4.24 33.65 11.57
C ASN A 572 -4.20 34.13 13.04
N ILE A 573 -4.28 33.21 14.00
CA ILE A 573 -4.21 33.53 15.43
C ILE A 573 -2.88 34.20 15.76
N ILE A 574 -1.76 33.66 15.26
CA ILE A 574 -0.43 34.14 15.65
C ILE A 574 -0.07 35.47 14.98
N HIS A 575 -0.42 35.66 13.70
CA HIS A 575 -0.29 36.96 13.05
C HIS A 575 -1.10 38.04 13.79
N ARG A 576 -2.31 37.71 14.26
CA ARG A 576 -3.14 38.62 15.06
C ARG A 576 -2.52 38.93 16.43
N VAL A 577 -2.04 37.94 17.16
CA VAL A 577 -1.43 38.12 18.49
C VAL A 577 -0.13 38.93 18.39
N LEU A 578 0.76 38.61 17.45
CA LEU A 578 2.02 39.34 17.27
C LEU A 578 1.77 40.78 16.79
N GLY A 579 0.81 40.99 15.88
CA GLY A 579 0.38 42.33 15.45
C GLY A 579 -0.22 43.18 16.58
N GLN A 580 -0.91 42.56 17.55
CA GLN A 580 -1.43 43.26 18.74
C GLN A 580 -0.34 43.59 19.77
N LEU A 581 0.72 42.78 19.87
CA LEU A 581 1.76 42.95 20.89
C LEU A 581 2.68 44.15 20.60
N GLY A 582 2.91 44.51 19.33
CA GLY A 582 3.43 45.80 18.84
C GLY A 582 4.80 46.30 19.33
N SER A 583 5.43 45.59 20.28
CA SER A 583 6.61 46.02 21.04
C SER A 583 7.79 45.05 20.91
N LEU A 584 7.55 43.88 20.29
CA LEU A 584 8.59 42.93 19.92
C LEU A 584 9.42 43.48 18.76
N SER A 585 10.72 43.18 18.76
CA SER A 585 11.60 43.42 17.61
C SER A 585 11.24 42.50 16.44
N GLU A 586 11.46 42.96 15.21
CA GLU A 586 11.26 42.21 13.97
C GLU A 586 11.93 40.82 14.02
N GLU A 587 13.22 40.76 14.41
CA GLU A 587 13.97 39.51 14.69
C GLU A 587 13.20 38.53 15.58
N SER A 588 12.61 39.02 16.69
CA SER A 588 11.88 38.18 17.64
C SER A 588 10.50 37.77 17.16
N THR A 589 9.83 38.61 16.36
CA THR A 589 8.56 38.28 15.70
C THR A 589 8.78 37.17 14.67
N GLN A 590 9.84 37.28 13.87
CA GLN A 590 10.27 36.25 12.92
C GLN A 590 10.62 34.93 13.62
N CYS A 591 11.43 34.97 14.68
CA CYS A 591 11.77 33.76 15.48
C CYS A 591 10.52 33.02 15.99
N ILE A 592 9.47 33.74 16.41
CA ILE A 592 8.23 33.13 16.90
C ILE A 592 7.41 32.52 15.76
N LEU A 593 7.33 33.20 14.61
CA LEU A 593 6.63 32.70 13.41
C LEU A 593 7.30 31.44 12.84
N GLU A 594 8.62 31.44 12.70
CA GLU A 594 9.40 30.30 12.21
C GLU A 594 9.35 29.13 13.20
N GLY A 595 9.57 29.41 14.49
CA GLY A 595 9.47 28.41 15.55
C GLY A 595 8.10 27.73 15.54
N HIS A 596 7.01 28.50 15.53
CA HIS A 596 5.67 27.94 15.42
C HIS A 596 5.45 27.18 14.10
N GLY A 597 5.88 27.73 12.96
CA GLY A 597 5.74 27.11 11.64
C GLY A 597 6.38 25.72 11.56
N LEU A 598 7.51 25.51 12.25
CA LEU A 598 8.13 24.19 12.39
C LEU A 598 7.27 23.22 13.21
N LEU A 599 6.79 23.65 14.38
CA LEU A 599 5.95 22.81 15.23
C LEU A 599 4.63 22.44 14.54
N LEU A 600 4.00 23.41 13.88
CA LEU A 600 2.76 23.23 13.11
C LEU A 600 2.94 22.24 11.96
N ARG A 601 4.05 22.30 11.20
CA ARG A 601 4.36 21.31 10.15
C ARG A 601 4.53 19.89 10.72
N SER A 602 5.24 19.76 11.85
CA SER A 602 5.40 18.49 12.57
C SER A 602 4.05 17.93 13.03
N ALA A 603 3.18 18.79 13.58
CA ALA A 603 1.83 18.45 14.02
C ALA A 603 0.94 17.98 12.87
N LEU A 604 0.86 18.75 11.78
CA LEU A 604 0.05 18.42 10.61
C LEU A 604 0.51 17.12 9.95
N ARG A 605 1.82 16.86 9.88
CA ARG A 605 2.37 15.60 9.38
C ARG A 605 1.98 14.41 10.27
N ARG A 606 1.94 14.56 11.61
CA ARG A 606 1.40 13.52 12.50
C ARG A 606 -0.09 13.27 12.21
N LEU A 607 -0.89 14.33 12.17
CA LEU A 607 -2.35 14.23 11.99
C LEU A 607 -2.74 13.60 10.65
N ALA A 608 -1.98 13.84 9.58
CA ALA A 608 -2.20 13.21 8.27
C ALA A 608 -2.19 11.67 8.35
N LEU A 609 -1.09 11.09 8.86
CA LEU A 609 -0.95 9.63 8.99
C LEU A 609 -1.96 9.03 9.98
N ARG A 610 -2.29 9.79 11.03
CA ARG A 610 -3.33 9.40 12.00
C ARG A 610 -4.71 9.35 11.35
N GLY A 611 -5.00 10.26 10.41
CA GLY A 611 -6.18 10.20 9.55
C GLY A 611 -6.28 8.85 8.81
N SER A 612 -5.22 8.42 8.12
CA SER A 612 -5.18 7.13 7.42
C SER A 612 -5.44 5.93 8.34
N ALA A 613 -4.83 5.92 9.54
CA ALA A 613 -5.09 4.88 10.54
C ALA A 613 -6.56 4.87 11.00
N ILE A 614 -7.15 6.04 11.23
CA ILE A 614 -8.56 6.20 11.62
C ILE A 614 -9.51 5.75 10.49
N THR A 615 -9.21 6.06 9.22
CA THR A 615 -9.93 5.51 8.07
C THR A 615 -9.83 3.98 8.01
N THR A 616 -8.68 3.41 8.35
CA THR A 616 -8.48 1.95 8.41
C THR A 616 -9.42 1.32 9.45
N LEU A 617 -9.47 1.88 10.66
CA LEU A 617 -10.37 1.42 11.72
C LEU A 617 -11.86 1.53 11.31
N ALA A 618 -12.23 2.55 10.54
CA ALA A 618 -13.58 2.66 9.96
C ALA A 618 -13.88 1.50 9.00
N GLN A 619 -12.94 1.13 8.11
CA GLN A 619 -13.12 -0.03 7.23
C GLN A 619 -13.21 -1.34 8.02
N MET A 620 -12.40 -1.50 9.07
CA MET A 620 -12.42 -2.68 9.93
C MET A 620 -13.77 -2.85 10.64
N ARG A 621 -14.33 -1.80 11.25
CA ARG A 621 -15.67 -1.83 11.87
C ARG A 621 -16.77 -2.25 10.89
N LEU A 622 -16.73 -1.74 9.66
CA LEU A 622 -17.77 -1.98 8.65
C LEU A 622 -17.61 -3.34 7.92
N SER A 623 -16.43 -3.97 7.99
CA SER A 623 -16.09 -5.19 7.23
C SER A 623 -17.13 -6.32 7.34
N GLY A 624 -17.56 -6.68 8.55
CA GLY A 624 -18.52 -7.78 8.75
C GLY A 624 -19.90 -7.50 8.12
N LYS A 625 -20.32 -6.24 8.08
CA LYS A 625 -21.61 -5.82 7.50
C LYS A 625 -21.49 -5.62 5.97
N LYS A 626 -20.30 -5.25 5.47
CA LYS A 626 -19.95 -5.34 4.04
C LYS A 626 -19.98 -6.79 3.53
N SER A 627 -19.39 -7.75 4.26
CA SER A 627 -19.40 -9.18 3.90
C SER A 627 -20.84 -9.68 3.73
N LEU A 628 -21.70 -9.45 4.74
CA LEU A 628 -23.11 -9.82 4.69
C LEU A 628 -23.84 -9.20 3.47
N LEU A 629 -23.55 -7.93 3.15
CA LEU A 629 -24.13 -7.27 1.98
C LEU A 629 -23.58 -7.81 0.65
N GLN A 630 -22.31 -8.21 0.60
CA GLN A 630 -21.73 -8.92 -0.55
C GLN A 630 -22.37 -10.29 -0.72
N GLU A 631 -22.48 -11.10 0.34
CA GLU A 631 -23.13 -12.42 0.33
C GLU A 631 -24.57 -12.34 -0.18
N LEU A 632 -25.34 -11.31 0.21
CA LEU A 632 -26.70 -11.07 -0.29
C LEU A 632 -26.73 -10.66 -1.77
N ARG A 633 -25.77 -9.86 -2.24
CA ARG A 633 -25.62 -9.50 -3.67
C ARG A 633 -25.23 -10.72 -4.52
N GLU A 634 -24.39 -11.60 -3.98
CA GLU A 634 -23.98 -12.85 -4.63
C GLU A 634 -25.14 -13.87 -4.68
N GLN A 635 -25.94 -13.99 -3.61
CA GLN A 635 -27.18 -14.79 -3.61
C GLN A 635 -28.20 -14.29 -4.65
N HIS A 636 -28.38 -12.96 -4.77
CA HIS A 636 -29.23 -12.38 -5.82
C HIS A 636 -28.73 -12.71 -7.23
N ALA A 637 -27.43 -12.61 -7.48
CA ALA A 637 -26.83 -12.98 -8.76
C ALA A 637 -26.99 -14.48 -9.09
N LEU A 638 -26.87 -15.36 -8.08
CA LEU A 638 -27.08 -16.80 -8.23
C LEU A 638 -28.50 -17.12 -8.70
N GLU A 639 -29.50 -16.57 -8.00
CA GLU A 639 -30.91 -16.78 -8.33
C GLU A 639 -31.27 -16.15 -9.69
N GLN A 640 -30.72 -14.98 -10.02
CA GLN A 640 -30.94 -14.33 -11.31
C GLN A 640 -30.37 -15.14 -12.49
N GLY A 641 -29.29 -15.90 -12.27
CA GLY A 641 -28.68 -16.78 -13.27
C GLY A 641 -29.36 -18.15 -13.45
N SER A 642 -30.38 -18.47 -12.65
CA SER A 642 -30.86 -19.85 -12.46
C SER A 642 -31.81 -20.40 -13.54
N SER A 643 -32.60 -19.56 -14.22
CA SER A 643 -33.58 -19.99 -15.23
C SER A 643 -33.82 -18.96 -16.35
N GLN A 644 -34.34 -19.43 -17.50
CA GLN A 644 -34.82 -18.57 -18.61
C GLN A 644 -36.34 -18.34 -18.56
N CYS A 645 -37.04 -18.92 -17.58
CA CYS A 645 -38.48 -18.81 -17.40
C CYS A 645 -38.74 -18.78 -15.90
N LEU A 646 -38.98 -17.58 -15.38
CA LEU A 646 -39.23 -17.35 -13.96
C LEU A 646 -40.57 -17.98 -13.58
N ASP A 647 -40.53 -18.91 -12.62
CA ASP A 647 -41.72 -19.25 -11.84
C ASP A 647 -42.09 -18.07 -10.92
N GLU A 648 -43.36 -17.97 -10.53
CA GLU A 648 -43.85 -16.95 -9.61
C GLU A 648 -43.10 -16.98 -8.27
N HIS A 649 -42.78 -18.16 -7.74
CA HIS A 649 -42.00 -18.28 -6.51
C HIS A 649 -40.55 -17.80 -6.68
N GLN A 650 -39.92 -18.05 -7.83
CA GLN A 650 -38.58 -17.52 -8.14
C GLN A 650 -38.59 -16.00 -8.28
N TRP A 651 -39.59 -15.43 -8.94
CA TRP A 651 -39.72 -13.98 -9.08
C TRP A 651 -40.02 -13.30 -7.72
N GLN A 652 -40.83 -13.93 -6.87
CA GLN A 652 -41.09 -13.45 -5.51
C GLN A 652 -39.84 -13.54 -4.62
N LEU A 653 -39.06 -14.62 -4.72
CA LEU A 653 -37.76 -14.76 -4.04
C LEU A 653 -36.77 -13.66 -4.49
N LEU A 654 -36.64 -13.45 -5.80
CA LEU A 654 -35.77 -12.39 -6.35
C LEU A 654 -36.16 -11.01 -5.83
N ARG A 655 -37.46 -10.65 -5.83
CA ARG A 655 -37.92 -9.37 -5.26
C ARG A 655 -37.71 -9.26 -3.75
N ALA A 656 -37.77 -10.37 -3.00
CA ALA A 656 -37.47 -10.38 -1.57
C ALA A 656 -35.95 -10.17 -1.31
N LEU A 657 -35.09 -10.80 -2.13
CA LEU A 657 -33.64 -10.57 -2.09
C LEU A 657 -33.29 -9.13 -2.49
N GLU A 658 -33.89 -8.57 -3.53
CA GLU A 658 -33.70 -7.17 -3.95
C GLU A 658 -34.12 -6.19 -2.84
N ALA A 659 -35.28 -6.40 -2.22
CA ALA A 659 -35.73 -5.57 -1.10
C ALA A 659 -34.75 -5.64 0.08
N ARG A 660 -34.24 -6.84 0.42
CA ARG A 660 -33.28 -7.03 1.51
C ARG A 660 -31.90 -6.43 1.19
N VAL A 661 -31.41 -6.54 -0.05
CA VAL A 661 -30.16 -5.90 -0.48
C VAL A 661 -30.27 -4.38 -0.39
N LEU A 662 -31.43 -3.80 -0.70
CA LEU A 662 -31.69 -2.36 -0.54
C LEU A 662 -31.77 -1.95 0.94
N GLU A 663 -32.44 -2.73 1.78
CA GLU A 663 -32.54 -2.49 3.23
C GLU A 663 -31.17 -2.53 3.93
N GLU A 664 -30.37 -3.58 3.68
CA GLU A 664 -29.04 -3.70 4.27
C GLU A 664 -28.02 -2.72 3.65
N THR A 665 -28.21 -2.27 2.41
CA THR A 665 -27.42 -1.15 1.85
C THR A 665 -27.72 0.14 2.61
N GLY A 666 -29.00 0.46 2.86
CA GLY A 666 -29.38 1.66 3.62
C GLY A 666 -28.85 1.63 5.06
N ARG A 667 -28.95 0.49 5.74
CA ARG A 667 -28.36 0.28 7.08
C ARG A 667 -26.84 0.50 7.08
N LEU A 668 -26.13 -0.05 6.09
CA LEU A 668 -24.69 0.13 5.96
C LEU A 668 -24.32 1.60 5.69
N GLU A 669 -25.12 2.34 4.92
CA GLU A 669 -24.91 3.77 4.68
C GLU A 669 -25.13 4.63 5.95
N GLU A 670 -26.18 4.35 6.74
CA GLU A 670 -26.43 5.01 8.03
C GLU A 670 -25.30 4.74 9.03
N GLU A 671 -24.87 3.48 9.15
CA GLU A 671 -23.81 3.08 10.07
C GLU A 671 -22.43 3.56 9.62
N ALA A 672 -22.14 3.59 8.32
CA ALA A 672 -20.91 4.18 7.80
C ALA A 672 -20.83 5.67 8.15
N GLN A 673 -21.94 6.40 8.06
CA GLN A 673 -22.01 7.80 8.50
C GLN A 673 -21.81 7.94 10.01
N GLN A 674 -22.43 7.10 10.84
CA GLN A 674 -22.25 7.11 12.29
C GLN A 674 -20.80 6.77 12.70
N THR A 675 -20.23 5.70 12.14
CA THR A 675 -18.87 5.25 12.38
C THR A 675 -17.86 6.31 11.98
N ARG A 676 -18.04 6.92 10.79
CA ARG A 676 -17.24 8.06 10.33
C ARG A 676 -17.32 9.23 11.30
N LEU A 677 -18.52 9.62 11.73
CA LEU A 677 -18.70 10.75 12.65
C LEU A 677 -17.99 10.53 13.98
N GLN A 678 -18.11 9.34 14.59
CA GLN A 678 -17.41 8.99 15.84
C GLN A 678 -15.88 9.06 15.67
N LEU A 679 -15.36 8.49 14.59
CA LEU A 679 -13.92 8.38 14.33
C LEU A 679 -13.30 9.72 13.92
N GLN A 680 -14.02 10.56 13.17
CA GLN A 680 -13.62 11.94 12.89
C GLN A 680 -13.68 12.83 14.13
N GLN A 681 -14.63 12.60 15.05
CA GLN A 681 -14.62 13.27 16.36
C GLN A 681 -13.38 12.90 17.19
N GLN A 682 -12.90 11.66 17.13
CA GLN A 682 -11.63 11.29 17.76
C GLN A 682 -10.44 12.01 17.09
N LEU A 683 -10.37 12.09 15.74
CA LEU A 683 -9.32 12.86 15.06
C LEU A 683 -9.35 14.35 15.43
N LEU A 684 -10.54 14.94 15.58
CA LEU A 684 -10.72 16.32 16.02
C LEU A 684 -10.27 16.54 17.48
N ALA A 685 -10.50 15.59 18.37
CA ALA A 685 -10.02 15.64 19.75
C ALA A 685 -8.47 15.57 19.81
N GLU A 686 -7.87 14.58 19.13
CA GLU A 686 -6.40 14.44 19.04
C GLU A 686 -5.76 15.70 18.39
N ALA A 687 -6.43 16.32 17.41
CA ALA A 687 -6.01 17.60 16.83
C ALA A 687 -6.13 18.79 17.80
N GLN A 688 -7.16 18.85 18.65
CA GLN A 688 -7.31 19.88 19.68
C GLN A 688 -6.27 19.75 20.79
N GLU A 689 -5.86 18.54 21.16
CA GLU A 689 -4.76 18.31 22.10
C GLU A 689 -3.43 18.81 21.53
N VAL A 690 -3.12 18.45 20.27
CA VAL A 690 -1.93 18.95 19.58
C VAL A 690 -1.98 20.49 19.41
N GLY A 691 -3.15 21.06 19.12
CA GLY A 691 -3.35 22.51 19.07
C GLY A 691 -3.07 23.22 20.41
N GLN A 692 -3.43 22.60 21.54
CA GLN A 692 -3.09 23.10 22.88
C GLN A 692 -1.57 23.05 23.15
N LEU A 693 -0.86 22.01 22.69
CA LEU A 693 0.60 21.94 22.79
C LEU A 693 1.26 23.05 21.95
N LEU A 694 0.80 23.26 20.71
CA LEU A 694 1.25 24.36 19.85
C LEU A 694 1.02 25.73 20.51
N GLN A 695 -0.14 25.95 21.13
CA GLN A 695 -0.42 27.18 21.88
C GLN A 695 0.54 27.36 23.05
N GLN A 696 0.75 26.35 23.91
CA GLN A 696 1.64 26.43 25.07
C GLN A 696 3.10 26.73 24.69
N HIS A 697 3.60 26.16 23.60
CA HIS A 697 4.92 26.48 23.06
C HIS A 697 5.00 27.92 22.53
N THR A 698 3.96 28.38 21.83
CA THR A 698 3.89 29.75 21.29
C THR A 698 3.81 30.80 22.40
N GLU A 699 2.99 30.57 23.43
CA GLU A 699 2.89 31.43 24.63
C GLU A 699 4.23 31.52 25.37
N ARG A 700 4.95 30.39 25.50
CA ARG A 700 6.30 30.34 26.09
C ARG A 700 7.29 31.19 25.30
N ALA A 701 7.31 31.05 23.97
CA ALA A 701 8.19 31.81 23.08
C ALA A 701 7.92 33.32 23.14
N ILE A 702 6.63 33.73 23.10
CA ILE A 702 6.21 35.13 23.28
C ILE A 702 6.65 35.66 24.66
N GLY A 703 6.42 34.91 25.74
CA GLY A 703 6.83 35.29 27.09
C GLY A 703 8.35 35.47 27.23
N GLN A 704 9.14 34.57 26.65
CA GLN A 704 10.59 34.68 26.61
C GLN A 704 11.05 35.91 25.80
N ALA A 705 10.43 36.19 24.66
CA ALA A 705 10.75 37.35 23.83
C ALA A 705 10.42 38.68 24.54
N LEU A 706 9.27 38.78 25.21
CA LEU A 706 8.88 39.95 26.02
C LEU A 706 9.84 40.17 27.21
N LEU A 707 10.23 39.10 27.92
CA LEU A 707 11.24 39.18 28.98
C LEU A 707 12.61 39.60 28.44
N GLY A 708 13.01 39.12 27.26
CA GLY A 708 14.21 39.54 26.55
C GLY A 708 14.19 41.02 26.18
N HIS A 709 13.07 41.51 25.62
CA HIS A 709 12.86 42.92 25.31
C HIS A 709 12.98 43.78 26.57
N ALA A 710 12.24 43.45 27.65
CA ALA A 710 12.26 44.21 28.89
C ALA A 710 13.67 44.32 29.49
N ARG A 711 14.43 43.22 29.52
CA ARG A 711 15.84 43.19 29.95
C ARG A 711 16.74 44.04 29.07
N ASN A 712 16.58 43.98 27.74
CA ASN A 712 17.35 44.78 26.80
C ASN A 712 17.06 46.28 26.95
N THR A 713 15.79 46.68 27.11
CA THR A 713 15.38 48.08 27.29
C THR A 713 15.88 48.63 28.63
N ALA A 714 15.79 47.86 29.72
CA ALA A 714 16.38 48.21 31.03
C ALA A 714 17.93 48.24 31.04
N SER A 715 18.58 47.53 30.12
CA SER A 715 20.03 47.58 29.93
C SER A 715 20.47 48.76 29.07
N ARG A 716 19.67 49.12 28.04
CA ARG A 716 19.90 50.29 27.16
C ARG A 716 19.72 51.61 27.89
N SER A 717 18.81 51.71 28.86
CA SER A 717 18.73 52.90 29.73
C SER A 717 19.99 53.03 30.58
N ARG A 718 20.38 51.97 31.30
CA ARG A 718 21.58 51.96 32.16
C ARG A 718 22.89 52.18 31.39
N ALA A 719 22.98 51.74 30.14
CA ALA A 719 24.16 51.96 29.30
C ALA A 719 24.33 53.41 28.84
N LYS A 720 23.24 54.18 28.66
CA LYS A 720 23.31 55.61 28.32
C LYS A 720 23.97 56.44 29.43
N ASP A 721 23.87 55.99 30.67
CA ASP A 721 24.56 56.61 31.82
C ASP A 721 26.07 56.28 31.87
N THR A 722 26.62 55.54 30.89
CA THR A 722 28.01 55.02 30.91
C THR A 722 28.87 55.41 29.70
N ASP A 723 28.35 56.20 28.75
CA ASP A 723 29.12 56.55 27.53
C ASP A 723 30.15 57.68 27.71
N ASP A 724 30.14 58.41 28.84
CA ASP A 724 31.11 59.47 29.16
C ASP A 724 32.55 59.00 29.42
N PHE A 725 32.80 57.68 29.59
CA PHE A 725 34.12 57.13 29.91
C PHE A 725 34.64 56.10 28.89
N LYS A 726 34.99 56.58 27.70
CA LYS A 726 35.73 55.81 26.67
C LYS A 726 36.97 56.53 26.15
N SER A 727 38.06 56.51 26.92
CA SER A 727 39.41 56.69 26.35
C SER A 727 40.45 55.78 27.00
N LEU A 728 40.84 54.72 26.29
CA LEU A 728 42.18 54.12 26.26
C LEU A 728 42.19 52.94 25.26
N LYS A 729 43.27 52.83 24.48
CA LYS A 729 43.46 51.79 23.44
C LYS A 729 44.35 50.66 23.97
N PRO A 730 44.22 49.42 23.46
CA PRO A 730 45.34 48.51 23.32
C PRO A 730 45.95 48.60 21.90
N PHE A 731 47.28 48.55 21.81
CA PHE A 731 48.06 48.69 20.57
C PHE A 731 48.73 47.35 20.24
N SER A 732 48.35 46.67 19.15
CA SER A 732 49.06 45.48 18.65
C SER A 732 48.51 44.96 17.30
N LYS A 733 49.20 45.23 16.17
CA LYS A 733 49.99 44.25 15.39
C LYS A 733 50.52 44.87 14.08
N CYS A 734 51.73 44.49 13.66
CA CYS A 734 52.27 44.79 12.32
C CYS A 734 52.47 43.49 11.50
N LEU A 735 52.90 43.62 10.24
CA LEU A 735 52.69 42.63 9.16
C LEU A 735 53.99 42.05 8.54
N LEU A 736 53.87 40.80 8.03
CA LEU A 736 54.38 40.25 6.75
C LEU A 736 55.85 39.81 6.49
N LYS A 737 55.95 38.92 5.46
CA LYS A 737 57.09 38.42 4.63
C LYS A 737 58.07 37.38 5.24
N TRP A 738 58.72 36.47 4.47
CA TRP A 738 58.44 35.76 3.18
C TRP A 738 59.53 34.69 2.90
N GLY A 739 59.28 33.72 1.99
CA GLY A 739 60.31 32.84 1.38
C GLY A 739 59.76 31.52 0.78
N ILE A 740 60.32 31.02 -0.35
CA ILE A 740 59.82 29.89 -1.18
C ILE A 740 60.99 29.14 -1.90
N GLU A 741 60.96 27.77 -1.91
CA GLU A 741 61.41 26.70 -2.87
C GLU A 741 62.64 26.87 -3.83
N PRO A 742 63.03 25.90 -4.73
CA PRO A 742 62.88 24.40 -4.82
C PRO A 742 64.24 23.63 -5.04
N ASP A 743 64.24 22.30 -5.29
CA ASP A 743 64.47 21.67 -6.64
C ASP A 743 65.07 20.22 -6.73
N LEU A 744 64.77 19.54 -7.87
CA LEU A 744 65.46 18.42 -8.56
C LEU A 744 65.47 16.92 -8.09
N CYS A 745 65.78 16.03 -9.06
CA CYS A 745 65.57 14.56 -9.12
C CYS A 745 66.51 13.98 -10.26
N PRO A 746 66.38 12.80 -10.97
CA PRO A 746 65.48 11.62 -10.87
C PRO A 746 66.07 10.19 -11.20
N SER A 747 65.19 9.16 -11.16
CA SER A 747 65.03 8.04 -12.16
C SER A 747 65.56 6.59 -11.99
N SER A 748 64.64 5.65 -12.27
CA SER A 748 64.79 4.34 -12.96
C SER A 748 65.43 3.11 -12.28
N HIS A 749 64.72 1.97 -12.33
CA HIS A 749 65.13 0.79 -13.13
C HIS A 749 63.95 -0.17 -13.37
N LYS A 750 63.68 -0.49 -14.64
CA LYS A 750 62.76 -1.55 -15.08
C LYS A 750 63.36 -2.14 -16.37
N ARG A 751 63.37 -3.48 -16.50
CA ARG A 751 64.09 -4.30 -17.52
C ARG A 751 65.46 -4.86 -17.05
N THR A 752 65.39 -5.72 -16.03
CA THR A 752 66.25 -6.92 -15.94
C THR A 752 65.28 -8.10 -16.06
N LEU A 753 65.05 -8.57 -17.30
CA LEU A 753 65.52 -9.87 -17.79
C LEU A 753 64.87 -11.03 -17.00
N MET A 754 63.78 -11.66 -17.46
CA MET A 754 63.54 -12.33 -18.77
C MET A 754 64.31 -13.66 -18.95
N GLU A 755 64.89 -14.20 -17.87
CA GLU A 755 65.68 -15.45 -17.87
C GLU A 755 65.13 -16.48 -16.88
N ALA A 756 63.96 -17.06 -17.18
CA ALA A 756 63.41 -18.24 -16.47
C ALA A 756 62.32 -18.97 -17.30
N ALA A 757 62.50 -19.04 -18.62
CA ALA A 757 61.57 -19.71 -19.53
C ALA A 757 62.20 -20.95 -20.16
N VAL A 758 61.39 -22.02 -20.28
CA VAL A 758 61.68 -23.31 -20.95
C VAL A 758 62.66 -24.23 -20.21
N GLU A 759 62.11 -25.24 -19.51
CA GLU A 759 62.27 -26.69 -19.74
C GLU A 759 61.43 -27.44 -18.68
N SER A 760 60.73 -28.56 -18.93
CA SER A 760 60.53 -29.36 -20.15
C SER A 760 59.03 -29.49 -20.49
N VAL A 761 58.63 -29.42 -21.77
CA VAL A 761 58.26 -30.57 -22.65
C VAL A 761 57.24 -31.58 -22.07
N TYR A 762 56.16 -31.82 -22.85
CA TYR A 762 55.02 -32.74 -22.64
C TYR A 762 53.94 -32.34 -21.62
N VAL A 763 52.83 -31.79 -22.16
CA VAL A 763 51.46 -31.62 -21.59
C VAL A 763 51.34 -31.75 -20.06
N THR A 764 51.69 -30.68 -19.35
CA THR A 764 51.65 -30.60 -17.89
C THR A 764 50.35 -29.96 -17.36
N SER A 765 49.84 -30.46 -16.23
CA SER A 765 48.70 -29.91 -15.45
C SER A 765 48.54 -28.36 -15.47
N PRO A 766 49.57 -27.52 -15.20
CA PRO A 766 49.46 -26.05 -15.25
C PRO A 766 49.08 -25.44 -16.61
N GLY A 767 49.04 -26.20 -17.71
CA GLY A 767 48.38 -25.77 -18.95
C GLY A 767 46.86 -25.66 -18.76
N ILE A 768 46.24 -26.75 -18.32
CA ILE A 768 44.81 -26.83 -18.00
C ILE A 768 44.49 -25.92 -16.80
N GLY A 769 45.37 -25.87 -15.79
CA GLY A 769 45.22 -25.00 -14.64
C GLY A 769 45.12 -23.51 -15.01
N ARG A 770 45.93 -23.03 -15.96
CA ARG A 770 45.82 -21.65 -16.48
C ARG A 770 44.55 -21.41 -17.28
N LEU A 771 44.10 -22.39 -18.07
CA LEU A 771 42.84 -22.30 -18.81
C LEU A 771 41.64 -22.16 -17.85
N VAL A 772 41.57 -23.04 -16.84
CA VAL A 772 40.52 -23.02 -15.80
C VAL A 772 40.58 -21.72 -14.98
N GLN A 773 41.79 -21.24 -14.64
CA GLN A 773 41.96 -19.96 -13.95
C GLN A 773 41.50 -18.76 -14.80
N ALA A 774 41.78 -18.76 -16.11
CA ALA A 774 41.32 -17.73 -17.03
C ALA A 774 39.79 -17.73 -17.16
N TYR A 775 39.18 -18.91 -17.28
CA TYR A 775 37.72 -19.08 -17.34
C TYR A 775 37.03 -18.57 -16.07
N TYR A 776 37.49 -18.93 -14.87
CA TYR A 776 36.94 -18.38 -13.62
C TYR A 776 37.17 -16.86 -13.49
N GLN A 777 38.30 -16.32 -13.97
CA GLN A 777 38.51 -14.87 -14.04
C GLN A 777 37.63 -14.18 -15.09
N GLN A 778 37.17 -14.89 -16.12
CA GLN A 778 36.23 -14.36 -17.11
C GLN A 778 34.80 -14.37 -16.57
N ILE A 779 34.36 -15.47 -15.95
CA ILE A 779 33.07 -15.53 -15.22
C ILE A 779 33.01 -14.45 -14.15
N GLY A 780 34.03 -14.33 -13.29
CA GLY A 780 34.04 -13.34 -12.21
C GLY A 780 33.88 -11.91 -12.71
N ARG A 781 34.50 -11.57 -13.85
CA ARG A 781 34.30 -10.27 -14.52
C ARG A 781 32.90 -10.13 -15.11
N VAL A 782 32.40 -11.13 -15.83
CA VAL A 782 31.03 -11.11 -16.41
C VAL A 782 29.96 -10.95 -15.32
N MET A 783 30.13 -11.60 -14.16
CA MET A 783 29.24 -11.45 -13.00
C MET A 783 29.31 -10.04 -12.40
N GLN A 784 30.52 -9.53 -12.11
CA GLN A 784 30.69 -8.17 -11.58
C GLN A 784 30.12 -7.11 -12.55
N ASP A 785 30.44 -7.21 -13.83
CA ASP A 785 29.89 -6.36 -14.89
C ASP A 785 28.35 -6.38 -14.90
N HIS A 786 27.73 -7.56 -14.77
CA HIS A 786 26.27 -7.69 -14.70
C HIS A 786 25.70 -7.01 -13.44
N GLU A 787 26.31 -7.24 -12.27
CA GLU A 787 25.90 -6.63 -11.00
C GLU A 787 26.00 -5.08 -11.04
N GLU A 788 27.09 -4.55 -11.58
CA GLU A 788 27.27 -3.10 -11.77
C GLU A 788 26.25 -2.52 -12.75
N ARG A 789 26.05 -3.14 -13.92
CA ARG A 789 25.01 -2.72 -14.90
C ARG A 789 23.61 -2.77 -14.29
N ARG A 790 23.28 -3.83 -13.55
CA ARG A 790 22.01 -4.01 -12.83
C ARG A 790 21.79 -2.89 -11.81
N LEU A 791 22.78 -2.61 -10.97
CA LEU A 791 22.69 -1.60 -9.92
C LEU A 791 22.54 -0.18 -10.50
N GLN A 792 23.23 0.13 -11.61
CA GLN A 792 23.07 1.40 -12.34
C GLN A 792 21.66 1.56 -12.92
N HIS A 793 21.11 0.54 -13.57
CA HIS A 793 19.77 0.60 -14.17
C HIS A 793 18.67 0.72 -13.09
N LEU A 794 18.81 0.01 -11.97
CA LEU A 794 17.87 0.12 -10.84
C LEU A 794 17.86 1.53 -10.26
N LYS A 795 19.03 2.14 -10.03
CA LYS A 795 19.12 3.52 -9.54
C LYS A 795 18.51 4.53 -10.52
N THR A 796 18.70 4.33 -11.83
CA THR A 796 18.11 5.22 -12.87
C THR A 796 16.58 5.13 -12.86
N LEU A 797 16.02 3.91 -12.87
CA LEU A 797 14.57 3.68 -12.88
C LEU A 797 13.86 4.16 -11.61
N GLN A 798 14.54 4.14 -10.47
CA GLN A 798 14.01 4.71 -9.22
C GLN A 798 14.13 6.25 -9.20
N GLY A 799 15.22 6.82 -9.73
CA GLY A 799 15.35 8.27 -9.90
C GLY A 799 14.27 8.87 -10.81
N GLU A 800 13.96 8.22 -11.94
CA GLU A 800 12.82 8.58 -12.80
C GLU A 800 11.50 8.65 -12.01
N ARG A 801 11.23 7.65 -11.15
CA ARG A 801 10.01 7.57 -10.34
C ARG A 801 9.90 8.70 -9.31
N ILE A 802 11.01 9.11 -8.71
CA ILE A 802 11.06 10.21 -7.73
C ILE A 802 10.80 11.56 -8.43
N GLU A 803 11.48 11.84 -9.55
CA GLU A 803 11.29 13.12 -10.24
C GLU A 803 9.90 13.24 -10.89
N ASP A 804 9.31 12.15 -11.40
CA ASP A 804 7.90 12.11 -11.86
C ASP A 804 6.89 12.45 -10.74
N TYR A 805 7.22 12.19 -9.46
CA TYR A 805 6.41 12.58 -8.31
C TYR A 805 6.69 14.04 -7.88
N LYS A 806 7.96 14.42 -7.71
CA LYS A 806 8.36 15.77 -7.31
C LYS A 806 7.87 16.83 -8.31
N LEU A 807 7.96 16.56 -9.61
CA LEU A 807 7.48 17.46 -10.66
C LEU A 807 5.95 17.67 -10.57
N ARG A 808 5.21 16.60 -10.27
CA ARG A 808 3.76 16.63 -10.06
C ARG A 808 3.39 17.45 -8.83
N LYS A 809 4.05 17.22 -7.69
CA LYS A 809 3.77 17.99 -6.46
C LYS A 809 4.10 19.48 -6.60
N LYS A 810 5.13 19.83 -7.40
CA LYS A 810 5.43 21.21 -7.79
C LYS A 810 4.32 21.84 -8.65
N GLN A 811 3.68 21.09 -9.55
CA GLN A 811 2.47 21.56 -10.26
C GLN A 811 1.27 21.72 -9.34
N GLU A 812 1.09 20.83 -8.35
CA GLU A 812 -0.04 20.87 -7.41
C GLU A 812 -0.02 22.04 -6.42
N LEU A 813 1.16 22.64 -6.22
CA LEU A 813 1.38 23.90 -5.49
C LEU A 813 1.12 25.15 -6.35
N ALA A 814 1.05 25.01 -7.68
CA ALA A 814 0.85 26.10 -8.62
C ALA A 814 -0.64 26.39 -8.92
N ASP A 815 -1.57 25.52 -8.49
CA ASP A 815 -3.02 25.73 -8.49
C ASP A 815 -3.49 26.14 -7.08
N PRO A 816 -3.74 27.43 -6.79
CA PRO A 816 -4.31 27.84 -5.52
C PRO A 816 -5.75 27.33 -5.38
N LEU A 817 -6.10 26.79 -4.21
CA LEU A 817 -7.50 26.59 -3.83
C LEU A 817 -8.19 27.96 -3.83
N SER A 818 -9.10 28.17 -4.77
CA SER A 818 -9.72 29.49 -5.02
C SER A 818 -10.31 30.09 -3.74
N GLY A 819 -9.70 31.18 -3.29
CA GLY A 819 -10.06 31.91 -2.09
C GLY A 819 -11.37 32.67 -2.25
N ALA A 820 -12.49 31.96 -2.15
CA ALA A 820 -13.81 32.57 -2.02
C ALA A 820 -13.97 33.13 -0.60
N GLU A 821 -13.94 34.47 -0.46
CA GLU A 821 -14.26 35.15 0.79
C GLU A 821 -15.67 34.77 1.28
N MET A 822 -15.79 34.45 2.57
CA MET A 822 -17.03 33.92 3.16
C MET A 822 -18.01 35.05 3.51
N ALA A 823 -18.59 35.68 2.50
CA ALA A 823 -19.71 36.61 2.63
C ALA A 823 -21.06 35.90 2.41
N GLY A 824 -21.41 34.96 3.30
CA GLY A 824 -22.61 34.13 3.19
C GLY A 824 -22.99 33.43 4.51
N GLY A 825 -24.23 32.95 4.58
CA GLY A 825 -24.81 32.33 5.78
C GLY A 825 -24.35 30.90 6.06
N ALA A 826 -24.74 30.33 7.20
CA ALA A 826 -24.33 28.98 7.62
C ALA A 826 -24.67 27.87 6.59
N GLN A 827 -25.78 28.02 5.86
CA GLN A 827 -26.18 27.08 4.79
C GLN A 827 -25.34 27.22 3.51
N GLU A 828 -24.71 28.37 3.28
CA GLU A 828 -23.78 28.60 2.19
C GLU A 828 -22.38 28.14 2.57
N ALA A 829 -21.98 28.32 3.84
CA ALA A 829 -20.73 27.81 4.38
C ALA A 829 -20.65 26.27 4.31
N SER A 830 -21.69 25.54 4.74
CA SER A 830 -21.72 24.08 4.64
C SER A 830 -21.71 23.58 3.19
N ARG A 831 -22.41 24.28 2.29
CA ARG A 831 -22.38 24.00 0.85
C ARG A 831 -21.00 24.23 0.24
N ALA A 832 -20.30 25.30 0.64
CA ALA A 832 -18.94 25.60 0.22
C ALA A 832 -17.93 24.54 0.71
N VAL A 833 -18.06 24.08 1.97
CA VAL A 833 -17.24 22.98 2.51
C VAL A 833 -17.45 21.69 1.70
N HIS A 834 -18.71 21.30 1.42
CA HIS A 834 -19.01 20.13 0.60
C HIS A 834 -18.48 20.26 -0.85
N GLN A 835 -18.53 21.46 -1.44
CA GLN A 835 -17.92 21.72 -2.76
C GLN A 835 -16.39 21.61 -2.74
N ARG A 836 -15.71 22.10 -1.69
CA ARG A 836 -14.26 21.92 -1.49
C ARG A 836 -13.91 20.44 -1.33
N MET A 837 -14.70 19.69 -0.57
CA MET A 837 -14.54 18.24 -0.37
C MET A 837 -14.62 17.47 -1.69
N LEU A 838 -15.68 17.69 -2.47
CA LEU A 838 -15.85 17.06 -3.80
C LEU A 838 -14.76 17.48 -4.81
N ALA A 839 -14.17 18.66 -4.67
CA ALA A 839 -13.04 19.09 -5.49
C ALA A 839 -11.74 18.36 -5.09
N GLN A 840 -11.46 18.26 -3.79
CA GLN A 840 -10.30 17.54 -3.27
C GLN A 840 -10.38 16.04 -3.56
N GLN A 841 -11.51 15.39 -3.30
CA GLN A 841 -11.76 13.97 -3.65
C GLN A 841 -11.39 13.67 -5.11
N LYS A 842 -11.80 14.55 -6.05
CA LYS A 842 -11.48 14.42 -7.48
C LYS A 842 -9.99 14.63 -7.79
N LYS A 843 -9.33 15.55 -7.07
CA LYS A 843 -7.87 15.74 -7.17
C LYS A 843 -7.14 14.46 -6.71
N PHE A 844 -7.47 13.96 -5.52
CA PHE A 844 -6.89 12.74 -4.95
C PHE A 844 -7.14 11.49 -5.79
N LEU A 845 -8.35 11.29 -6.32
CA LEU A 845 -8.66 10.21 -7.26
C LEU A 845 -7.80 10.26 -8.53
N ALA A 846 -7.58 11.45 -9.10
CA ALA A 846 -6.74 11.63 -10.28
C ALA A 846 -5.25 11.42 -9.97
N GLN A 847 -4.78 11.93 -8.83
CA GLN A 847 -3.42 11.71 -8.32
C GLN A 847 -3.13 10.23 -8.12
N PHE A 848 -3.97 9.52 -7.35
CA PHE A 848 -3.82 8.10 -7.06
C PHE A 848 -3.90 7.24 -8.32
N THR A 849 -4.88 7.49 -9.20
CA THR A 849 -4.98 6.78 -10.50
C THR A 849 -3.74 6.98 -11.37
N THR A 850 -3.10 8.15 -11.30
CA THR A 850 -1.85 8.44 -12.03
C THR A 850 -0.64 7.82 -11.34
N HIS A 851 -0.61 7.80 -10.00
CA HIS A 851 0.39 7.13 -9.18
C HIS A 851 0.45 5.62 -9.47
N GLN A 852 -0.68 4.90 -9.37
CA GLN A 852 -0.79 3.48 -9.69
C GLN A 852 -0.26 3.16 -11.10
N ARG A 853 -0.59 3.99 -12.10
CA ARG A 853 -0.05 3.87 -13.47
C ARG A 853 1.47 4.04 -13.52
N THR A 854 1.98 5.09 -12.86
CA THR A 854 3.42 5.40 -12.79
C THR A 854 4.20 4.22 -12.17
N ARG A 855 3.78 3.73 -11.01
CA ARG A 855 4.37 2.58 -10.30
C ARG A 855 4.29 1.29 -11.12
N ARG A 856 3.11 1.00 -11.71
CA ARG A 856 2.90 -0.18 -12.57
C ARG A 856 3.76 -0.16 -13.83
N ASP A 857 3.97 1.00 -14.45
CA ASP A 857 4.80 1.14 -15.65
C ASP A 857 6.30 1.15 -15.32
N ALA A 858 6.73 1.77 -14.22
CA ALA A 858 8.10 1.65 -13.70
C ALA A 858 8.46 0.17 -13.43
N ARG A 859 7.54 -0.61 -12.86
CA ARG A 859 7.71 -2.07 -12.67
C ARG A 859 7.79 -2.85 -13.97
N LYS A 860 6.98 -2.51 -14.98
CA LYS A 860 7.13 -3.09 -16.34
C LYS A 860 8.48 -2.74 -16.97
N ARG A 861 9.02 -1.53 -16.75
CA ARG A 861 10.38 -1.14 -17.19
C ARG A 861 11.42 -1.98 -16.45
N LYS A 862 11.39 -2.03 -15.11
CA LYS A 862 12.28 -2.85 -14.25
C LYS A 862 12.31 -4.30 -14.71
N ALA A 863 11.15 -4.95 -14.84
CA ALA A 863 11.06 -6.33 -15.31
C ALA A 863 11.74 -6.53 -16.67
N ARG A 864 11.37 -5.74 -17.70
CA ARG A 864 11.97 -5.85 -19.05
C ARG A 864 13.48 -5.61 -19.08
N VAL A 865 13.99 -4.74 -18.21
CA VAL A 865 15.43 -4.48 -18.09
C VAL A 865 16.13 -5.64 -17.38
N MET A 866 15.53 -6.22 -16.34
CA MET A 866 16.02 -7.44 -15.70
C MET A 866 16.01 -8.62 -16.68
N ASP A 867 14.90 -8.89 -17.38
CA ASP A 867 14.76 -9.91 -18.43
C ASP A 867 15.89 -9.78 -19.48
N HIS A 868 16.23 -8.54 -19.86
CA HIS A 868 17.27 -8.26 -20.84
C HIS A 868 18.69 -8.45 -20.29
N LEU A 869 18.96 -8.01 -19.06
CA LEU A 869 20.24 -8.20 -18.38
C LEU A 869 20.51 -9.67 -18.03
N GLU A 870 19.47 -10.44 -17.73
CA GLU A 870 19.53 -11.89 -17.52
C GLU A 870 19.86 -12.62 -18.83
N ALA A 871 19.12 -12.35 -19.92
CA ALA A 871 19.46 -12.90 -21.24
C ALA A 871 20.85 -12.46 -21.76
N GLN A 872 21.31 -11.26 -21.38
CA GLN A 872 22.69 -10.81 -21.64
C GLN A 872 23.71 -11.59 -20.80
N LEU A 873 23.39 -11.91 -19.54
CA LEU A 873 24.25 -12.74 -18.68
C LEU A 873 24.33 -14.17 -19.20
N GLU A 874 23.20 -14.81 -19.53
CA GLU A 874 23.14 -16.14 -20.14
C GLU A 874 24.02 -16.22 -21.39
N THR A 875 23.90 -15.24 -22.30
CA THR A 875 24.71 -15.23 -23.53
C THR A 875 26.19 -14.97 -23.26
N GLN A 876 26.55 -14.07 -22.33
CA GLN A 876 27.96 -13.83 -21.95
C GLN A 876 28.59 -15.04 -21.23
N LEU A 877 27.81 -15.82 -20.46
CA LEU A 877 28.26 -17.07 -19.85
C LEU A 877 28.38 -18.20 -20.87
N GLN A 878 27.42 -18.36 -21.78
CA GLN A 878 27.48 -19.33 -22.89
C GLN A 878 28.66 -19.05 -23.83
N GLU A 879 28.96 -17.77 -24.12
CA GLU A 879 30.16 -17.38 -24.86
C GLU A 879 31.44 -17.72 -24.08
N ALA A 880 31.51 -17.46 -22.77
CA ALA A 880 32.67 -17.82 -21.96
C ALA A 880 32.90 -19.34 -21.89
N GLU A 881 31.82 -20.13 -21.75
CA GLU A 881 31.87 -21.60 -21.75
C GLU A 881 32.29 -22.15 -23.13
N GLN A 882 31.68 -21.67 -24.21
CA GLN A 882 32.03 -22.10 -25.58
C GLN A 882 33.48 -21.74 -25.95
N ASN A 883 33.97 -20.57 -25.52
CA ASN A 883 35.37 -20.19 -25.68
C ASN A 883 36.30 -21.14 -24.92
N PHE A 884 36.02 -21.40 -23.63
CA PHE A 884 36.77 -22.37 -22.81
C PHE A 884 36.79 -23.78 -23.42
N ILE A 885 35.65 -24.28 -23.91
CA ILE A 885 35.55 -25.58 -24.61
C ILE A 885 36.40 -25.57 -25.88
N SER A 886 36.39 -24.48 -26.66
CA SER A 886 37.17 -24.37 -27.89
C SER A 886 38.68 -24.35 -27.65
N GLU A 887 39.15 -23.63 -26.63
CA GLU A 887 40.57 -23.59 -26.24
C GLU A 887 41.01 -24.92 -25.61
N LEU A 888 40.16 -25.56 -24.80
CA LEU A 888 40.41 -26.90 -24.24
C LEU A 888 40.55 -27.95 -25.35
N ALA A 889 39.69 -27.93 -26.36
CA ALA A 889 39.76 -28.83 -27.51
C ALA A 889 40.99 -28.57 -28.37
N ALA A 890 41.38 -27.30 -28.56
CA ALA A 890 42.61 -26.93 -29.26
C ALA A 890 43.88 -27.42 -28.52
N LEU A 891 43.92 -27.28 -27.19
CA LEU A 891 44.98 -27.83 -26.34
C LEU A 891 45.02 -29.37 -26.39
N ALA A 892 43.86 -30.02 -26.40
CA ALA A 892 43.72 -31.48 -26.54
C ALA A 892 43.95 -31.99 -27.97
N ARG A 893 44.04 -31.11 -28.97
CA ARG A 893 44.11 -31.41 -30.41
C ARG A 893 42.94 -32.24 -30.94
N VAL A 894 41.77 -32.14 -30.31
CA VAL A 894 40.55 -32.81 -30.75
C VAL A 894 39.83 -31.91 -31.75
N PRO A 895 39.50 -32.38 -32.97
CA PRO A 895 38.75 -31.58 -33.92
C PRO A 895 37.30 -31.45 -33.46
N LEU A 896 36.93 -30.28 -32.92
CA LEU A 896 35.54 -29.88 -32.81
C LEU A 896 34.95 -29.79 -34.22
N ALA A 897 33.87 -30.53 -34.48
CA ALA A 897 33.02 -30.24 -35.62
C ALA A 897 32.39 -28.84 -35.43
N GLU A 898 32.17 -28.11 -36.52
CA GLU A 898 31.52 -26.79 -36.47
C GLU A 898 30.14 -26.90 -35.79
N SER A 899 30.08 -26.48 -34.52
CA SER A 899 28.85 -26.36 -33.76
C SER A 899 28.04 -25.20 -34.35
N LYS A 900 27.23 -25.53 -35.37
CA LYS A 900 26.23 -24.64 -35.96
C LYS A 900 25.49 -23.93 -34.83
N LEU A 901 25.39 -22.60 -34.92
CA LEU A 901 24.76 -21.78 -33.89
C LEU A 901 23.46 -22.42 -33.39
N PHE A 902 23.37 -22.66 -32.08
CA PHE A 902 22.10 -22.90 -31.40
C PHE A 902 21.32 -21.58 -31.35
N SER A 903 20.89 -21.10 -32.52
CA SER A 903 20.02 -19.93 -32.61
C SER A 903 18.68 -20.28 -31.99
N SER A 904 18.41 -19.74 -30.80
CA SER A 904 17.16 -19.84 -30.04
C SER A 904 16.01 -19.08 -30.73
N LYS A 905 15.68 -19.48 -31.97
CA LYS A 905 14.59 -18.90 -32.77
C LYS A 905 13.39 -19.82 -32.87
N ARG A 906 12.52 -19.72 -31.87
CA ARG A 906 11.09 -20.08 -31.96
C ARG A 906 10.25 -18.86 -31.55
N GLY A 907 9.83 -17.98 -32.45
CA GLY A 907 10.15 -17.91 -33.88
C GLY A 907 9.32 -16.82 -34.57
N LEU A 908 9.73 -16.41 -35.77
CA LEU A 908 8.93 -15.60 -36.71
C LEU A 908 9.39 -15.94 -38.13
N SER A 909 8.44 -16.15 -39.05
CA SER A 909 8.71 -16.60 -40.42
C SER A 909 9.15 -15.44 -41.33
N ALA A 910 10.19 -15.67 -42.13
CA ALA A 910 10.61 -14.78 -43.20
C ALA A 910 10.59 -15.52 -44.53
N GLU A 911 9.98 -14.92 -45.55
CA GLU A 911 9.92 -15.49 -46.90
C GLU A 911 11.26 -15.34 -47.66
N LYS A 912 11.41 -16.13 -48.72
CA LYS A 912 12.65 -16.22 -49.51
C LYS A 912 12.70 -15.13 -50.59
N PRO A 913 13.91 -14.59 -50.86
CA PRO A 913 14.31 -14.26 -52.22
C PRO A 913 15.46 -15.16 -52.71
N LEU A 914 15.55 -15.35 -54.03
CA LEU A 914 16.54 -16.21 -54.70
C LEU A 914 17.77 -15.42 -55.21
N ARG A 915 18.82 -16.17 -55.56
CA ARG A 915 20.13 -15.73 -56.11
C ARG A 915 19.97 -14.68 -57.24
N THR A 916 20.90 -13.73 -57.45
CA THR A 916 22.16 -14.03 -58.17
C THR A 916 23.25 -12.93 -58.18
N LYS A 917 24.51 -13.39 -58.05
CA LYS A 917 25.80 -12.92 -58.63
C LYS A 917 26.04 -11.42 -58.99
N ARG A 918 26.85 -10.77 -58.13
CA ARG A 918 28.26 -10.32 -58.39
C ARG A 918 28.57 -9.27 -59.49
N LYS A 919 28.94 -8.06 -59.07
CA LYS A 919 30.11 -7.30 -59.59
C LYS A 919 30.69 -6.33 -58.52
N LYS A 920 31.89 -5.79 -58.77
CA LYS A 920 32.78 -4.95 -57.92
C LYS A 920 33.55 -3.99 -58.87
N PRO A 921 34.27 -2.94 -58.41
CA PRO A 921 34.06 -2.08 -57.23
C PRO A 921 34.39 -0.56 -57.46
N ALA A 922 34.28 0.24 -56.39
CA ALA A 922 35.16 1.39 -56.02
C ALA A 922 35.06 2.75 -56.77
N PRO A 923 35.58 3.86 -56.19
CA PRO A 923 35.96 4.14 -54.79
C PRO A 923 35.22 5.35 -54.15
N ARG A 924 35.59 5.70 -52.90
CA ARG A 924 35.27 6.99 -52.25
C ARG A 924 36.23 8.09 -52.73
N GLU A 925 35.82 9.35 -52.56
CA GLU A 925 36.76 10.41 -52.13
C GLU A 925 36.06 11.38 -51.14
N ARG A 926 36.80 12.32 -50.54
CA ARG A 926 36.40 13.13 -49.37
C ARG A 926 36.89 14.58 -49.54
N GLY A 927 36.08 15.57 -49.17
CA GLY A 927 36.53 16.97 -49.04
C GLY A 927 35.59 17.80 -48.17
N ASP A 928 36.17 18.47 -47.16
CA ASP A 928 35.51 19.48 -46.32
C ASP A 928 35.73 20.89 -46.89
N THR A 929 34.87 21.87 -46.54
CA THR A 929 35.21 23.17 -45.89
C THR A 929 34.19 24.29 -46.17
N GLY A 930 33.98 25.19 -45.19
CA GLY A 930 33.43 26.55 -45.40
C GLY A 930 32.12 26.89 -44.65
N GLY A 931 32.19 27.87 -43.73
CA GLY A 931 31.07 28.75 -43.32
C GLY A 931 31.35 30.19 -43.82
N PRO A 932 30.93 31.28 -43.14
CA PRO A 932 30.13 31.42 -41.90
C PRO A 932 29.02 32.53 -41.99
N GLN A 933 28.51 33.02 -40.83
CA GLN A 933 27.73 34.27 -40.62
C GLN A 933 26.28 34.35 -41.19
N ASP A 934 25.35 35.16 -40.67
CA ASP A 934 25.14 35.78 -39.33
C ASP A 934 23.66 36.23 -39.17
N ASP A 935 23.32 36.75 -37.98
CA ASP A 935 22.22 37.67 -37.63
C ASP A 935 20.72 37.21 -37.63
N ASP A 936 20.14 37.44 -36.45
CA ASP A 936 18.71 37.59 -36.07
C ASP A 936 18.34 39.12 -36.18
N PRO A 937 17.15 39.66 -35.79
CA PRO A 937 15.86 39.06 -35.44
C PRO A 937 14.59 39.80 -35.94
N ALA A 938 13.43 39.20 -35.64
CA ALA A 938 12.18 39.82 -35.15
C ALA A 938 11.26 40.76 -36.00
N SER A 939 9.95 40.59 -35.70
CA SER A 939 8.89 41.61 -35.53
C SER A 939 7.89 41.88 -36.68
N GLY A 940 6.62 42.11 -36.30
CA GLY A 940 5.61 42.82 -37.11
C GLY A 940 4.37 42.03 -37.58
N GLY A 941 3.24 42.18 -36.86
CA GLY A 941 1.90 42.18 -37.50
C GLY A 941 1.47 43.63 -37.84
N PRO A 942 0.17 43.95 -38.10
CA PRO A 942 -1.02 43.09 -37.99
C PRO A 942 -2.09 43.34 -39.10
N THR A 943 -3.35 42.94 -38.83
CA THR A 943 -4.66 43.40 -39.41
C THR A 943 -5.33 42.63 -40.57
N SER A 944 -6.67 42.74 -40.59
CA SER A 944 -7.68 42.26 -41.56
C SER A 944 -7.91 40.73 -41.65
N GLY A 945 -9.12 40.17 -41.45
CA GLY A 945 -10.34 40.69 -40.80
C GLY A 945 -11.65 40.41 -41.57
N SER A 946 -12.64 39.78 -40.90
CA SER A 946 -14.09 39.92 -41.16
C SER A 946 -14.91 39.25 -40.03
N LEU A 947 -16.17 39.65 -39.82
CA LEU A 947 -17.04 39.26 -38.69
C LEU A 947 -18.54 39.45 -39.01
N SER A 948 -19.44 38.89 -38.19
CA SER A 948 -20.89 39.21 -38.11
C SER A 948 -21.77 38.79 -39.32
N LYS A 949 -23.12 38.81 -39.34
CA LYS A 949 -24.27 38.77 -38.36
C LYS A 949 -25.57 38.50 -39.19
N ARG A 950 -26.80 38.40 -38.66
CA ARG A 950 -27.42 37.60 -37.57
C ARG A 950 -28.88 38.08 -37.38
N LEU A 951 -29.86 37.16 -37.43
CA LEU A 951 -31.28 37.31 -37.03
C LEU A 951 -32.21 38.29 -37.78
N SER A 952 -33.35 37.77 -38.23
CA SER A 952 -34.72 38.29 -37.98
C SER A 952 -35.76 37.26 -38.52
N GLN A 953 -37.06 37.27 -38.21
CA GLN A 953 -37.84 37.53 -36.98
C GLN A 953 -39.31 37.09 -37.24
N GLN A 954 -40.13 36.92 -36.18
CA GLN A 954 -41.61 37.06 -36.17
C GLN A 954 -42.54 35.82 -36.43
N GLU A 955 -43.44 35.61 -35.45
CA GLU A 955 -44.84 35.08 -35.45
C GLU A 955 -45.29 33.60 -35.64
N SER A 956 -46.30 33.30 -34.80
CA SER A 956 -47.51 32.45 -34.94
C SER A 956 -47.45 30.94 -35.25
N GLU A 957 -47.68 30.15 -34.18
CA GLU A 957 -48.90 29.35 -33.90
C GLU A 957 -49.33 28.12 -34.77
N VAL A 958 -49.95 27.14 -34.08
CA VAL A 958 -50.71 25.95 -34.55
C VAL A 958 -49.95 24.87 -35.35
N GLY A 959 -50.10 23.59 -34.96
CA GLY A 959 -49.58 22.45 -35.75
C GLY A 959 -49.55 21.10 -35.03
N ASP A 960 -50.71 20.58 -34.62
CA ASP A 960 -50.84 19.19 -34.11
C ASP A 960 -50.72 18.16 -35.25
N GLY A 961 -50.30 16.91 -34.96
CA GLY A 961 -50.06 15.90 -36.00
C GLY A 961 -49.41 14.58 -35.53
N GLU A 962 -50.22 13.63 -35.07
CA GLU A 962 -49.80 12.27 -34.70
C GLU A 962 -49.45 11.33 -35.88
N ASN A 963 -48.96 10.14 -35.50
CA ASN A 963 -49.43 8.83 -36.00
C ASN A 963 -48.82 8.17 -37.28
N SER A 964 -47.69 7.49 -37.06
CA SER A 964 -47.60 5.99 -37.14
C SER A 964 -47.39 5.23 -38.47
N LYS A 965 -47.12 3.91 -38.29
CA LYS A 965 -47.34 2.77 -39.21
C LYS A 965 -46.46 2.61 -40.47
N LYS A 966 -45.44 1.74 -40.36
CA LYS A 966 -45.34 0.37 -40.99
C LYS A 966 -43.91 -0.18 -40.77
N MET A 967 -43.59 -1.45 -40.42
CA MET A 967 -44.16 -2.81 -40.53
C MET A 967 -43.28 -3.68 -41.46
N LEU A 968 -42.93 -4.91 -41.00
CA LEU A 968 -42.42 -6.06 -41.79
C LEU A 968 -40.99 -5.89 -42.37
N LYS A 969 -40.14 -6.91 -42.57
CA LYS A 969 -40.11 -8.38 -42.29
C LYS A 969 -38.64 -8.71 -41.90
N ARG A 970 -38.32 -9.53 -40.88
CA ARG A 970 -38.52 -10.99 -40.68
C ARG A 970 -37.55 -11.87 -41.53
N ARG A 971 -36.87 -12.81 -40.83
CA ARG A 971 -36.06 -13.97 -41.29
C ARG A 971 -34.61 -13.71 -41.73
N SER A 972 -33.66 -14.66 -41.57
CA SER A 972 -33.43 -15.75 -40.58
C SER A 972 -32.25 -16.63 -41.02
N HIS A 973 -31.58 -17.27 -40.06
CA HIS A 973 -30.54 -18.32 -40.23
C HIS A 973 -29.20 -17.80 -40.79
N LEU A 974 -28.06 -18.43 -40.45
CA LEU A 974 -27.86 -19.65 -39.65
C LEU A 974 -27.01 -19.35 -38.40
#